data_AF-A0A553ICF9-F1
#
_entry.id   AF-A0A553ICF9-F1
#
_cell.length_a   1.000
_cell.length_b   1.000
_cell.length_c   1.000
_cell.angle_alpha   90.00
_cell.angle_beta   90.00
_cell.angle_gamma   90.00
#
_symmetry.space_group_name_H-M   'P 1'
#
loop_
_entity.id
_entity.type
_entity.pdbx_description
1 polymer ?
#
loop_
_entity_poly.entity_id
_entity_poly.type
_entity_poly.pdbx_seq_one_letter_code
_entity_poly.pdbx_strand_id
1 'polypeptide(L)'
;MDPLSIAGLVTGLISLYSTCKDCYTFFTEVRNCEKSSIISARELGIQEAIFGSWGTYWEIIQFEKTPGDGNSTRPSSKKLQQYLSRHPYKASGLADAFFCIAGLLTDRNELLGKYGLGTQPRDGKDSASDGQDLRILSLTRPGVNSNTMLDGLESKSQGFRHRLGLLKKCKWALSDHQRFKTLIADLRRHNDSLYVLCPDTAFQAMQLNFVMDYIMHHDSSDDLKLLPSLASQQPADPYQTGPSQQSLPMLIDLAEIKSNVQNMTRPFSEQDEREILSFQEEDLQLDHDNYGQFQETVSSRRYMALWTEKKEVVYIEMKSYETSKRADPKVRTMILQLGRVLRDESCVRQLHALKCLGLVDFVDRKMIGLVYQLPNGLGLRRRGVPLQDFHIRSPRELLEGYEGDSPPSLGRRFEIARKLAKSVAFLHASGWLHKNICPESVYFFPSVEGEIRRTRDGIDWDNPYLAGYDYSRASQTETQEGFHIDANTEPPTVPPSEERSYGERTKRVSFAHDPLESLKAQLRSVTVDRPGSPGSLDSDEMPSPTEVYKNLAPQVPTPSAERDLGTPHPQWTLSPMAAQIHLNFRHHPVKLANPNQRYCPAFDIYSLGILLYEVGTWRSVSAIMEGIDIPKNPFQVRRMLLGWLESPLTSGCGETYWNVVRECLSVDPAESEEELEEQKYLCTRIAGDLAQCLA
;
A
#
# COMPACT_ATOMS: atom_id res chain seq x y z
N MET A 1 -32.26 -15.14 -16.34
CA MET A 1 -31.80 -14.74 -17.69
C MET A 1 -30.79 -15.78 -18.16
N ASP A 2 -30.76 -16.07 -19.46
CA ASP A 2 -29.72 -16.90 -20.09
C ASP A 2 -28.32 -16.25 -19.90
N PRO A 3 -27.24 -16.99 -19.58
CA PRO A 3 -25.90 -16.41 -19.38
C PRO A 3 -25.41 -15.49 -20.51
N LEU A 4 -25.78 -15.76 -21.76
CA LEU A 4 -25.48 -14.88 -22.90
C LEU A 4 -26.18 -13.51 -22.81
N SER A 5 -27.40 -13.47 -22.30
CA SER A 5 -28.17 -12.22 -22.11
C SER A 5 -27.53 -11.33 -21.03
N ILE A 6 -27.01 -11.93 -19.95
CA ILE A 6 -26.31 -11.20 -18.89
C ILE A 6 -24.97 -10.65 -19.39
N ALA A 7 -24.21 -11.44 -20.16
CA ALA A 7 -22.96 -10.98 -20.76
C ALA A 7 -23.16 -9.78 -21.70
N GLY A 8 -24.21 -9.80 -22.52
CA GLY A 8 -24.62 -8.66 -23.35
C GLY A 8 -24.96 -7.43 -22.50
N LEU A 9 -25.66 -7.63 -21.38
CA LEU A 9 -26.06 -6.54 -20.48
C LEU A 9 -24.88 -5.87 -19.81
N VAL A 10 -23.93 -6.67 -19.32
CA VAL A 10 -22.68 -6.20 -18.74
C VAL A 10 -21.89 -5.38 -19.77
N THR A 11 -21.80 -5.87 -21.01
CA THR A 11 -21.12 -5.14 -22.10
C THR A 11 -21.79 -3.79 -22.39
N GLY A 12 -23.13 -3.76 -22.43
CA GLY A 12 -23.91 -2.53 -22.61
C GLY A 12 -23.72 -1.52 -21.48
N LEU A 13 -23.69 -1.99 -20.22
CA LEU A 13 -23.42 -1.15 -19.05
C LEU A 13 -21.99 -0.60 -19.08
N ILE A 14 -20.99 -1.41 -19.41
CA ILE A 14 -19.59 -0.96 -19.52
C ILE A 14 -19.46 0.11 -20.62
N SER A 15 -20.09 -0.12 -21.77
CA SER A 15 -20.13 0.85 -22.88
C SER A 15 -20.73 2.20 -22.45
N LEU A 16 -21.77 2.19 -21.62
CA LEU A 16 -22.39 3.39 -21.08
C LEU A 16 -21.54 4.06 -19.99
N TYR A 17 -20.91 3.28 -19.12
CA TYR A 17 -19.94 3.76 -18.15
C TYR A 17 -18.78 4.50 -18.83
N SER A 18 -18.18 3.93 -19.89
CA SER A 18 -17.14 4.59 -20.68
C SER A 18 -17.62 5.91 -21.27
N THR A 19 -18.84 5.96 -21.81
CA THR A 19 -19.42 7.21 -22.31
C THR A 19 -19.60 8.25 -21.21
N CYS A 20 -20.00 7.86 -20.00
CA CYS A 20 -20.09 8.77 -18.85
C CYS A 20 -18.70 9.28 -18.43
N LYS A 21 -17.68 8.40 -18.42
CA LYS A 21 -16.29 8.77 -18.12
C LYS A 21 -15.79 9.80 -19.14
N ASP A 22 -15.98 9.57 -20.44
CA ASP A 22 -15.65 10.54 -21.49
C ASP A 22 -16.34 11.89 -21.31
N CYS A 23 -17.58 11.89 -20.80
CA CYS A 23 -18.31 13.12 -20.49
C CYS A 23 -17.68 13.87 -19.31
N TYR A 24 -17.33 13.17 -18.23
CA TYR A 24 -16.63 13.78 -17.09
C TYR A 24 -15.30 14.41 -17.53
N THR A 25 -14.45 13.62 -18.21
CA THR A 25 -13.12 14.04 -18.67
C THR A 25 -13.19 15.29 -19.55
N PHE A 26 -14.20 15.38 -20.44
CA PHE A 26 -14.40 16.59 -21.24
C PHE A 26 -14.58 17.85 -20.40
N PHE A 27 -15.36 17.82 -19.33
CA PHE A 27 -15.59 19.01 -18.49
C PHE A 27 -14.44 19.28 -17.51
N THR A 28 -13.63 18.27 -17.16
CA THR A 28 -12.48 18.44 -16.27
C THR A 28 -11.23 18.94 -16.99
N GLU A 29 -11.09 18.67 -18.30
CA GLU A 29 -9.96 19.11 -19.16
C GLU A 29 -10.12 20.52 -19.77
N VAL A 30 -11.34 21.01 -20.03
CA VAL A 30 -11.63 22.27 -20.78
C VAL A 30 -11.31 23.56 -19.96
N ARG A 31 -10.34 23.52 -19.06
CA ARG A 31 -10.02 24.57 -18.07
C ARG A 31 -9.53 25.89 -18.67
N ASN A 32 -10.46 26.74 -19.10
CA ASN A 32 -10.30 28.20 -19.17
C ASN A 32 -11.20 28.81 -18.10
N CYS A 33 -10.66 28.99 -16.90
CA CYS A 33 -11.47 29.24 -15.71
C CYS A 33 -10.79 30.28 -14.80
N GLU A 34 -11.52 31.36 -14.47
CA GLU A 34 -11.11 32.41 -13.52
C GLU A 34 -10.87 31.83 -12.11
N LYS A 35 -10.10 32.51 -11.25
CA LYS A 35 -9.68 31.99 -9.92
C LYS A 35 -10.81 31.46 -9.02
N SER A 36 -12.03 32.00 -9.10
CA SER A 36 -13.22 31.56 -8.33
C SER A 36 -13.80 30.21 -8.80
N SER A 37 -13.45 29.76 -10.00
CA SER A 37 -13.96 28.54 -10.62
C SER A 37 -13.07 27.31 -10.40
N ILE A 38 -11.86 27.50 -9.87
CA ILE A 38 -10.91 26.41 -9.59
C ILE A 38 -11.49 25.44 -8.55
N ILE A 39 -12.13 25.96 -7.50
CA ILE A 39 -12.75 25.16 -6.43
C ILE A 39 -13.81 24.21 -7.00
N SER A 40 -14.74 24.73 -7.81
CA SER A 40 -15.78 23.89 -8.42
C SER A 40 -15.24 22.94 -9.48
N ALA A 41 -14.21 23.32 -10.23
CA ALA A 41 -13.54 22.41 -11.15
C ALA A 41 -12.87 21.25 -10.40
N ARG A 42 -12.31 21.50 -9.21
CA ARG A 42 -11.73 20.47 -8.34
C ARG A 42 -12.81 19.55 -7.77
N GLU A 43 -13.95 20.10 -7.33
CA GLU A 43 -15.10 19.30 -6.90
C GLU A 43 -15.62 18.39 -8.02
N LEU A 44 -15.66 18.87 -9.26
CA LEU A 44 -16.04 18.05 -10.40
C LEU A 44 -15.01 16.92 -10.65
N GLY A 45 -13.71 17.23 -10.58
CA GLY A 45 -12.65 16.22 -10.68
C GLY A 45 -12.73 15.15 -9.59
N ILE A 46 -13.15 15.54 -8.37
CA ILE A 46 -13.44 14.59 -7.30
C ILE A 46 -14.61 13.69 -7.69
N GLN A 47 -15.70 14.24 -8.25
CA GLN A 47 -16.83 13.42 -8.72
C GLN A 47 -16.47 12.49 -9.88
N GLU A 48 -15.57 12.92 -10.77
CA GLU A 48 -14.99 12.07 -11.83
C GLU A 48 -14.21 10.90 -11.22
N ALA A 49 -13.31 11.16 -10.27
CA ALA A 49 -12.51 10.10 -9.63
C ALA A 49 -13.38 9.14 -8.81
N ILE A 50 -14.41 9.64 -8.11
CA ILE A 50 -15.41 8.81 -7.42
C ILE A 50 -16.12 7.89 -8.43
N PHE A 51 -16.55 8.44 -9.56
CA PHE A 51 -17.17 7.65 -10.63
C PHE A 51 -16.19 6.62 -11.21
N GLY A 52 -14.93 7.01 -11.41
CA GLY A 52 -13.84 6.13 -11.85
C GLY A 52 -13.60 4.94 -10.91
N SER A 53 -13.63 5.18 -9.60
CA SER A 53 -13.43 4.15 -8.57
C SER A 53 -14.43 2.99 -8.65
N TRP A 54 -15.67 3.28 -9.11
CA TRP A 54 -16.67 2.26 -9.39
C TRP A 54 -16.21 1.32 -10.51
N GLY A 55 -15.69 1.88 -11.60
CA GLY A 55 -15.16 1.06 -12.71
C GLY A 55 -13.95 0.23 -12.31
N THR A 56 -13.05 0.79 -11.51
CA THR A 56 -11.89 0.08 -10.95
C THR A 56 -12.31 -1.10 -10.07
N TYR A 57 -13.29 -0.91 -9.17
CA TYR A 57 -13.78 -1.99 -8.30
C TYR A 57 -14.37 -3.17 -9.08
N TRP A 58 -15.06 -2.87 -10.19
CA TRP A 58 -15.63 -3.88 -11.07
C TRP A 58 -14.63 -4.41 -12.11
N GLU A 59 -13.34 -4.08 -12.02
CA GLU A 59 -12.33 -4.56 -12.97
C GLU A 59 -12.72 -4.26 -14.42
N ILE A 60 -13.28 -3.07 -14.66
CA ILE A 60 -13.54 -2.61 -16.02
C ILE A 60 -12.18 -2.25 -16.62
N ILE A 61 -11.56 -3.24 -17.25
CA ILE A 61 -10.25 -3.11 -17.88
C ILE A 61 -10.33 -2.00 -18.94
N GLN A 62 -9.64 -0.89 -18.71
CA GLN A 62 -9.32 0.06 -19.76
C GLN A 62 -8.15 -0.54 -20.53
N PHE A 63 -8.43 -1.37 -21.54
CA PHE A 63 -7.39 -1.64 -22.53
C PHE A 63 -7.18 -0.33 -23.29
N GLU A 64 -6.10 0.38 -22.97
CA GLU A 64 -5.48 1.26 -23.94
C GLU A 64 -5.17 0.43 -25.18
N LYS A 65 -5.54 0.95 -26.34
CA LYS A 65 -5.31 0.29 -27.60
C LYS A 65 -3.81 0.09 -27.78
N THR A 66 -3.31 -1.14 -27.66
CA THR A 66 -2.11 -1.52 -28.40
C THR A 66 -2.45 -1.41 -29.89
N PRO A 67 -1.80 -0.51 -30.65
CA PRO A 67 -2.06 -0.39 -32.07
C PRO A 67 -1.43 -1.59 -32.78
N GLY A 68 -2.17 -2.70 -32.89
CA GLY A 68 -1.67 -3.90 -33.58
C GLY A 68 -2.58 -5.13 -33.54
N ASP A 69 -3.31 -5.35 -32.45
CA ASP A 69 -4.15 -6.55 -32.32
C ASP A 69 -5.56 -6.34 -32.86
N GLY A 70 -5.81 -6.89 -34.05
CA GLY A 70 -7.11 -6.86 -34.76
C GLY A 70 -8.24 -7.65 -34.11
N ASN A 71 -8.08 -8.13 -32.86
CA ASN A 71 -9.14 -8.78 -32.09
C ASN A 71 -9.67 -7.81 -31.03
N SER A 72 -10.76 -7.11 -31.35
CA SER A 72 -11.53 -6.31 -30.39
C SER A 72 -12.23 -7.23 -29.39
N THR A 73 -11.49 -7.70 -28.39
CA THR A 73 -12.07 -8.42 -27.26
C THR A 73 -13.09 -7.49 -26.58
N ARG A 74 -14.37 -7.88 -26.57
CA ARG A 74 -15.43 -7.04 -25.97
C ARG A 74 -15.06 -6.75 -24.51
N PRO A 75 -15.19 -5.50 -24.03
CA PRO A 75 -14.92 -5.19 -22.65
C PRO A 75 -15.89 -5.97 -21.77
N SER A 76 -15.36 -6.81 -20.89
CA SER A 76 -16.14 -7.69 -20.03
C SER A 76 -15.52 -7.74 -18.64
N SER A 77 -16.38 -7.72 -17.63
CA SER A 77 -15.98 -7.92 -16.24
C SER A 77 -16.63 -9.20 -15.73
N LYS A 78 -15.78 -10.18 -15.39
CA LYS A 78 -16.25 -11.45 -14.79
C LYS A 78 -16.90 -11.18 -13.43
N LYS A 79 -16.33 -10.28 -12.64
CA LYS A 79 -16.83 -9.88 -11.31
C LYS A 79 -18.22 -9.26 -11.39
N LEU A 80 -18.42 -8.29 -12.29
CA LEU A 80 -19.74 -7.66 -12.49
C LEU A 80 -20.75 -8.65 -13.09
N GLN A 81 -20.31 -9.50 -14.02
CA GLN A 81 -21.18 -10.53 -14.60
C GLN A 81 -21.68 -11.53 -13.55
N GLN A 82 -20.80 -12.02 -12.68
CA GLN A 82 -21.18 -12.90 -11.57
C GLN A 82 -22.14 -12.20 -10.61
N TYR A 83 -21.90 -10.93 -10.30
CA TYR A 83 -22.77 -10.16 -9.43
C TYR A 83 -24.19 -9.97 -9.99
N LEU A 84 -24.29 -9.51 -11.24
CA LEU A 84 -25.58 -9.29 -11.91
C LEU A 84 -26.31 -10.60 -12.21
N SER A 85 -25.60 -11.72 -12.32
CA SER A 85 -26.23 -13.03 -12.44
C SER A 85 -27.04 -13.40 -11.18
N ARG A 86 -26.58 -12.99 -10.00
CA ARG A 86 -27.25 -13.18 -8.71
C ARG A 86 -28.26 -12.08 -8.39
N HIS A 87 -28.06 -10.87 -8.94
CA HIS A 87 -28.88 -9.69 -8.67
C HIS A 87 -29.32 -8.96 -9.94
N PRO A 88 -30.12 -9.59 -10.82
CA PRO A 88 -30.45 -9.04 -12.13
C PRO A 88 -31.25 -7.72 -12.08
N TYR A 89 -32.02 -7.49 -11.02
CA TYR A 89 -32.79 -6.25 -10.85
C TYR A 89 -31.91 -5.01 -10.65
N LYS A 90 -30.68 -5.18 -10.14
CA LYS A 90 -29.74 -4.08 -9.93
C LYS A 90 -29.20 -3.51 -11.25
N ALA A 91 -29.23 -4.30 -12.33
CA ALA A 91 -28.85 -3.85 -13.66
C ALA A 91 -29.65 -2.63 -14.14
N SER A 92 -30.96 -2.60 -13.86
CA SER A 92 -31.81 -1.46 -14.26
C SER A 92 -31.42 -0.20 -13.50
N GLY A 93 -31.23 -0.32 -12.18
CA GLY A 93 -30.78 0.81 -11.35
C GLY A 93 -29.43 1.37 -11.79
N LEU A 94 -28.48 0.50 -12.17
CA LEU A 94 -27.18 0.92 -12.70
C LEU A 94 -27.33 1.65 -14.04
N ALA A 95 -28.14 1.11 -14.95
CA ALA A 95 -28.42 1.74 -16.24
C ALA A 95 -29.06 3.13 -16.05
N ASP A 96 -30.04 3.24 -15.17
CA ASP A 96 -30.75 4.49 -14.88
C ASP A 96 -29.80 5.54 -14.27
N ALA A 97 -28.95 5.14 -13.31
CA ALA A 97 -27.94 6.03 -12.74
C ALA A 97 -26.97 6.57 -13.81
N PHE A 98 -26.46 5.70 -14.69
CA PHE A 98 -25.60 6.14 -15.80
C PHE A 98 -26.33 7.02 -16.82
N PHE A 99 -27.60 6.73 -17.12
CA PHE A 99 -28.40 7.59 -18.01
C PHE A 99 -28.62 8.97 -17.41
N CYS A 100 -28.84 9.07 -16.10
CA CYS A 100 -28.94 10.35 -15.42
C CYS A 100 -27.60 11.11 -15.50
N ILE A 101 -26.48 10.47 -15.18
CA ILE A 101 -25.14 11.09 -15.25
C ILE A 101 -24.84 11.59 -16.67
N ALA A 102 -24.99 10.73 -17.68
CA ALA A 102 -24.76 11.12 -19.07
C ALA A 102 -25.76 12.20 -19.53
N GLY A 103 -27.00 12.17 -19.06
CA GLY A 103 -28.00 13.19 -19.31
C GLY A 103 -27.58 14.56 -18.81
N LEU A 104 -27.18 14.63 -17.54
CA LEU A 104 -26.70 15.86 -16.89
C LEU A 104 -25.50 16.48 -17.61
N LEU A 105 -24.60 15.65 -18.14
CA LEU A 105 -23.39 16.10 -18.83
C LEU A 105 -23.57 16.32 -20.34
N THR A 106 -24.70 15.94 -20.94
CA THR A 106 -24.90 16.07 -22.41
C THR A 106 -26.10 16.92 -22.81
N ASP A 107 -27.02 17.23 -21.89
CA ASP A 107 -28.17 18.07 -22.19
C ASP A 107 -27.80 19.55 -22.21
N ARG A 108 -27.73 20.12 -23.42
CA ARG A 108 -27.40 21.53 -23.64
C ARG A 108 -28.33 22.49 -22.88
N ASN A 109 -29.64 22.23 -22.84
CA ASN A 109 -30.60 23.16 -22.25
C ASN A 109 -30.42 23.20 -20.74
N GLU A 110 -30.17 22.05 -20.12
CA GLU A 110 -29.86 22.00 -18.70
C GLU A 110 -28.49 22.62 -18.39
N LEU A 111 -27.46 22.32 -19.19
CA LEU A 111 -26.11 22.88 -19.03
C LEU A 111 -26.10 24.41 -19.11
N LEU A 112 -26.79 25.00 -20.11
CA LEU A 112 -26.86 26.45 -20.28
C LEU A 112 -27.83 27.11 -19.27
N GLY A 113 -29.02 26.53 -19.10
CA GLY A 113 -30.09 27.14 -18.32
C GLY A 113 -29.95 26.89 -16.81
N LYS A 114 -29.96 25.59 -16.43
CA LYS A 114 -30.01 25.14 -15.04
C LYS A 114 -28.64 25.19 -14.37
N TYR A 115 -27.57 24.80 -15.07
CA TYR A 115 -26.23 24.64 -14.49
C TYR A 115 -25.27 25.80 -14.78
N GLY A 116 -25.67 26.80 -15.57
CA GLY A 116 -24.94 28.06 -15.69
C GLY A 116 -23.62 27.97 -16.48
N LEU A 117 -23.50 27.02 -17.40
CA LEU A 117 -22.41 27.00 -18.38
C LEU A 117 -22.75 27.93 -19.55
N GLY A 118 -21.75 28.56 -20.14
CA GLY A 118 -21.88 29.43 -21.30
C GLY A 118 -21.01 28.94 -22.45
N THR A 119 -21.36 29.32 -23.68
CA THR A 119 -20.54 29.06 -24.87
C THR A 119 -19.83 30.34 -25.32
N GLN A 120 -18.52 30.27 -25.54
CA GLN A 120 -17.77 31.38 -26.15
C GLN A 120 -17.62 31.16 -27.67
N PRO A 121 -17.68 32.23 -28.49
CA PRO A 121 -17.41 32.14 -29.92
C PRO A 121 -15.95 31.73 -30.15
N ARG A 122 -15.74 30.79 -31.08
CA ARG A 122 -14.41 30.33 -31.50
C ARG A 122 -13.83 31.38 -32.46
N ASP A 123 -12.64 31.91 -32.19
CA ASP A 123 -12.02 32.95 -33.01
C ASP A 123 -12.03 32.57 -34.50
N GLY A 124 -12.80 33.32 -35.32
CA GLY A 124 -12.62 33.40 -36.77
C GLY A 124 -13.32 32.38 -37.69
N LYS A 125 -14.28 31.56 -37.24
CA LYS A 125 -15.13 30.76 -38.17
C LYS A 125 -16.63 30.93 -37.90
N ASP A 126 -17.38 30.95 -38.99
CA ASP A 126 -18.79 31.37 -39.12
C ASP A 126 -19.71 30.95 -37.95
N SER A 127 -20.34 31.94 -37.34
CA SER A 127 -21.41 31.80 -36.34
C SER A 127 -22.65 31.02 -36.82
N ALA A 128 -22.71 30.70 -38.12
CA ALA A 128 -23.82 29.98 -38.74
C ALA A 128 -23.71 28.45 -38.59
N SER A 129 -22.51 27.86 -38.71
CA SER A 129 -22.32 26.41 -38.56
C SER A 129 -22.42 25.96 -37.11
N ASP A 130 -21.86 26.75 -36.18
CA ASP A 130 -22.04 26.52 -34.74
C ASP A 130 -23.52 26.57 -34.36
N GLY A 131 -24.28 27.55 -34.88
CA GLY A 131 -25.72 27.67 -34.64
C GLY A 131 -26.55 26.46 -35.12
N GLN A 132 -26.11 25.78 -36.18
CA GLN A 132 -26.81 24.63 -36.77
C GLN A 132 -26.49 23.33 -36.00
N ASP A 133 -25.22 23.09 -35.66
CA ASP A 133 -24.79 22.00 -34.77
C ASP A 133 -25.40 22.15 -33.35
N LEU A 134 -25.51 23.39 -32.85
CA LEU A 134 -26.14 23.72 -31.57
C LEU A 134 -27.66 23.46 -31.56
N ARG A 135 -28.35 23.55 -32.72
CA ARG A 135 -29.77 23.18 -32.86
C ARG A 135 -29.99 21.67 -32.88
N ILE A 136 -29.05 20.89 -33.44
CA ILE A 136 -29.11 19.42 -33.48
C ILE A 136 -29.02 18.84 -32.05
N LEU A 137 -28.20 19.44 -31.18
CA LEU A 137 -28.11 19.11 -29.75
C LEU A 137 -29.44 19.26 -29.00
N SER A 138 -30.25 20.28 -29.34
CA SER A 138 -31.57 20.52 -28.73
C SER A 138 -32.69 19.60 -29.25
N LEU A 139 -32.47 18.90 -30.37
CA LEU A 139 -33.48 18.08 -31.04
C LEU A 139 -33.27 16.57 -30.84
N THR A 140 -32.07 16.14 -30.48
CA THR A 140 -31.73 14.72 -30.30
C THR A 140 -32.07 14.23 -28.90
N ARG A 141 -33.36 14.00 -28.64
CA ARG A 141 -33.76 13.12 -27.52
C ARG A 141 -33.41 11.68 -27.89
N PRO A 142 -32.76 10.89 -27.02
CA PRO A 142 -32.53 9.47 -27.30
C PRO A 142 -33.88 8.78 -27.53
N GLY A 143 -34.06 8.18 -28.70
CA GLY A 143 -35.30 7.51 -29.10
C GLY A 143 -35.63 6.35 -28.16
N VAL A 144 -36.90 6.25 -27.76
CA VAL A 144 -37.40 5.32 -26.71
C VAL A 144 -37.91 4.00 -27.29
N ASN A 145 -37.60 3.67 -28.54
CA ASN A 145 -38.20 2.50 -29.20
C ASN A 145 -37.24 1.30 -29.17
N SER A 146 -37.08 0.68 -28.00
CA SER A 146 -36.34 -0.58 -27.84
C SER A 146 -37.19 -1.63 -27.11
N ASN A 147 -37.38 -2.80 -27.73
CA ASN A 147 -38.15 -3.91 -27.14
C ASN A 147 -37.36 -4.72 -26.10
N THR A 148 -36.04 -4.53 -26.01
CA THR A 148 -35.18 -5.17 -24.99
C THR A 148 -34.29 -4.14 -24.29
N MET A 149 -33.93 -4.42 -23.03
CA MET A 149 -33.06 -3.56 -22.22
C MET A 149 -31.66 -3.35 -22.84
N LEU A 150 -31.15 -4.37 -23.55
CA LEU A 150 -29.85 -4.32 -24.24
C LEU A 150 -29.85 -3.32 -25.39
N ASP A 151 -30.84 -3.42 -26.28
CA ASP A 151 -30.99 -2.52 -27.42
C ASP A 151 -31.16 -1.06 -26.94
N GLY A 152 -31.85 -0.89 -25.81
CA GLY A 152 -32.00 0.41 -25.14
C GLY A 152 -30.67 0.97 -24.62
N LEU A 153 -29.80 0.14 -24.02
CA LEU A 153 -28.49 0.55 -23.53
C LEU A 153 -27.56 0.99 -24.67
N GLU A 154 -27.48 0.20 -25.75
CA GLU A 154 -26.61 0.51 -26.89
C GLU A 154 -27.08 1.77 -27.64
N SER A 155 -28.38 1.85 -27.96
CA SER A 155 -28.97 3.00 -28.65
C SER A 155 -28.77 4.30 -27.86
N LYS A 156 -29.04 4.27 -26.55
CA LYS A 156 -28.82 5.43 -25.67
C LYS A 156 -27.34 5.81 -25.58
N SER A 157 -26.45 4.83 -25.39
CA SER A 157 -24.99 5.08 -25.35
C SER A 157 -24.49 5.76 -26.63
N GLN A 158 -24.91 5.29 -27.80
CA GLN A 158 -24.60 5.94 -29.09
C GLN A 158 -25.14 7.38 -29.16
N GLY A 159 -26.38 7.60 -28.70
CA GLY A 159 -26.97 8.94 -28.64
C GLY A 159 -26.20 9.90 -27.74
N PHE A 160 -25.71 9.44 -26.58
CA PHE A 160 -24.85 10.23 -25.69
C PHE A 160 -23.49 10.55 -26.33
N ARG A 161 -22.83 9.57 -26.96
CA ARG A 161 -21.56 9.80 -27.66
C ARG A 161 -21.69 10.82 -28.79
N HIS A 162 -22.77 10.74 -29.56
CA HIS A 162 -23.06 11.71 -30.61
C HIS A 162 -23.21 13.13 -30.03
N ARG A 163 -24.00 13.28 -28.95
CA ARG A 163 -24.15 14.57 -28.26
C ARG A 163 -22.83 15.09 -27.72
N LEU A 164 -22.03 14.25 -27.06
CA LEU A 164 -20.70 14.63 -26.59
C LEU A 164 -19.79 15.09 -27.73
N GLY A 165 -19.83 14.42 -28.89
CA GLY A 165 -19.09 14.82 -30.09
C GLY A 165 -19.47 16.20 -30.60
N LEU A 166 -20.74 16.60 -30.47
CA LEU A 166 -21.20 17.95 -30.78
C LEU A 166 -20.75 18.97 -29.73
N LEU A 167 -20.79 18.61 -28.43
CA LEU A 167 -20.31 19.48 -27.35
C LEU A 167 -18.82 19.81 -27.48
N LYS A 168 -18.00 18.83 -27.90
CA LYS A 168 -16.56 18.99 -28.15
C LYS A 168 -16.22 20.00 -29.25
N LYS A 169 -17.18 20.37 -30.12
CA LYS A 169 -16.97 21.39 -31.15
C LYS A 169 -17.02 22.82 -30.61
N CYS A 170 -17.69 23.03 -29.48
CA CYS A 170 -17.93 24.34 -28.87
C CYS A 170 -16.90 24.65 -27.77
N LYS A 171 -16.56 25.94 -27.59
CA LYS A 171 -15.81 26.40 -26.39
C LYS A 171 -16.80 26.65 -25.25
N TRP A 172 -16.52 26.08 -24.08
CA TRP A 172 -17.35 26.20 -22.89
C TRP A 172 -16.65 27.05 -21.81
N ALA A 173 -17.43 27.82 -21.07
CA ALA A 173 -16.95 28.62 -19.94
C ALA A 173 -17.97 28.60 -18.80
N LEU A 174 -17.49 28.71 -17.57
CA LEU A 174 -18.36 28.83 -16.40
C LEU A 174 -18.95 30.25 -16.35
N SER A 175 -20.27 30.37 -16.41
CA SER A 175 -20.96 31.67 -16.37
C SER A 175 -21.60 31.96 -15.00
N ASP A 176 -22.08 30.93 -14.29
CA ASP A 176 -22.69 31.06 -12.96
C ASP A 176 -22.18 29.94 -12.03
N HIS A 177 -21.39 30.33 -11.04
CA HIS A 177 -20.78 29.42 -10.07
C HIS A 177 -21.81 28.70 -9.18
N GLN A 178 -22.89 29.37 -8.78
CA GLN A 178 -23.87 28.80 -7.86
C GLN A 178 -24.75 27.77 -8.57
N ARG A 179 -25.10 28.02 -9.83
CA ARG A 179 -25.80 27.04 -10.67
C ARG A 179 -24.93 25.82 -10.96
N PHE A 180 -23.63 26.01 -11.15
CA PHE A 180 -22.72 24.89 -11.39
C PHE A 180 -22.53 24.01 -10.14
N LYS A 181 -22.56 24.57 -8.93
CA LYS A 181 -22.66 23.75 -7.70
C LYS A 181 -23.89 22.84 -7.68
N THR A 182 -24.99 23.25 -8.32
CA THR A 182 -26.19 22.41 -8.46
C THR A 182 -25.93 21.20 -9.35
N LEU A 183 -25.14 21.35 -10.44
CA LEU A 183 -24.71 20.22 -11.26
C LEU A 183 -23.89 19.22 -10.45
N ILE A 184 -22.92 19.71 -9.69
CA ILE A 184 -22.06 18.87 -8.85
C ILE A 184 -22.90 18.12 -7.80
N ALA A 185 -23.88 18.78 -7.19
CA ALA A 185 -24.79 18.14 -6.24
C ALA A 185 -25.65 17.05 -6.90
N ASP A 186 -26.17 17.28 -8.11
CA ASP A 186 -26.95 16.29 -8.85
C ASP A 186 -26.07 15.10 -9.29
N LEU A 187 -24.85 15.35 -9.79
CA LEU A 187 -23.88 14.29 -10.12
C LEU A 187 -23.52 13.46 -8.88
N ARG A 188 -23.30 14.11 -7.73
CA ARG A 188 -23.03 13.43 -6.45
C ARG A 188 -24.15 12.47 -6.07
N ARG A 189 -25.41 12.88 -6.17
CA ARG A 189 -26.57 12.02 -5.85
C ARG A 189 -26.60 10.75 -6.71
N HIS A 190 -26.25 10.87 -7.99
CA HIS A 190 -26.18 9.71 -8.88
C HIS A 190 -24.96 8.83 -8.62
N ASN A 191 -23.80 9.42 -8.30
CA ASN A 191 -22.64 8.67 -7.83
C ASN A 191 -22.96 7.90 -6.54
N ASP A 192 -23.59 8.53 -5.54
CA ASP A 192 -24.02 7.88 -4.29
C ASP A 192 -24.99 6.72 -4.56
N SER A 193 -25.87 6.85 -5.55
CA SER A 193 -26.77 5.78 -5.99
C SER A 193 -25.98 4.55 -6.50
N LEU A 194 -24.85 4.74 -7.18
CA LEU A 194 -23.99 3.64 -7.63
C LEU A 194 -23.37 2.89 -6.44
N TYR A 195 -23.00 3.60 -5.37
CA TYR A 195 -22.50 2.96 -4.14
C TYR A 195 -23.57 2.07 -3.49
N VAL A 196 -24.80 2.57 -3.37
CA VAL A 196 -25.93 1.82 -2.78
C VAL A 196 -26.27 0.57 -3.61
N LEU A 197 -26.04 0.61 -4.92
CA LEU A 197 -26.29 -0.54 -5.80
C LEU A 197 -25.21 -1.61 -5.74
N CYS A 198 -24.03 -1.33 -5.18
CA CYS A 198 -22.95 -2.30 -5.01
C CYS A 198 -23.22 -3.29 -3.84
N PRO A 199 -22.43 -4.37 -3.71
CA PRO A 199 -22.45 -5.18 -2.48
C PRO A 199 -21.84 -4.42 -1.29
N ASP A 200 -22.20 -4.78 -0.07
CA ASP A 200 -21.77 -4.08 1.16
C ASP A 200 -20.24 -4.06 1.32
N THR A 201 -19.55 -5.08 0.81
CA THR A 201 -18.09 -5.19 0.82
C THR A 201 -17.39 -4.23 -0.16
N ALA A 202 -18.12 -3.66 -1.13
CA ALA A 202 -17.53 -2.80 -2.15
C ALA A 202 -17.20 -1.40 -1.64
N PHE A 203 -17.89 -0.94 -0.59
CA PHE A 203 -17.81 0.43 -0.12
C PHE A 203 -16.37 0.85 0.23
N GLN A 204 -15.72 0.08 1.11
CA GLN A 204 -14.35 0.36 1.54
C GLN A 204 -13.35 0.28 0.37
N ALA A 205 -13.51 -0.71 -0.52
CA ALA A 205 -12.64 -0.87 -1.68
C ALA A 205 -12.76 0.31 -2.67
N MET A 206 -13.98 0.77 -2.96
CA MET A 206 -14.21 1.93 -3.82
C MET A 206 -13.67 3.22 -3.20
N GLN A 207 -13.83 3.42 -1.89
CA GLN A 207 -13.26 4.58 -1.19
C GLN A 207 -11.73 4.61 -1.29
N LEU A 208 -11.07 3.47 -1.04
CA LEU A 208 -9.62 3.36 -1.18
C LEU A 208 -9.18 3.60 -2.62
N ASN A 209 -9.84 2.98 -3.60
CA ASN A 209 -9.54 3.19 -5.02
C ASN A 209 -9.66 4.66 -5.41
N PHE A 210 -10.71 5.35 -4.98
CA PHE A 210 -10.89 6.78 -5.23
C PHE A 210 -9.75 7.62 -4.65
N VAL A 211 -9.44 7.46 -3.36
CA VAL A 211 -8.42 8.28 -2.69
C VAL A 211 -7.06 8.08 -3.34
N MET A 212 -6.72 6.83 -3.64
CA MET A 212 -5.46 6.45 -4.28
C MET A 212 -5.35 7.01 -5.70
N ASP A 213 -6.35 6.74 -6.54
CA ASP A 213 -6.40 7.21 -7.93
C ASP A 213 -6.30 8.74 -8.01
N TYR A 214 -7.03 9.46 -7.16
CA TYR A 214 -7.00 10.91 -7.14
C TYR A 214 -5.61 11.45 -6.75
N ILE A 215 -5.02 10.94 -5.67
CA ILE A 215 -3.69 11.39 -5.21
C ILE A 215 -2.61 11.04 -6.24
N MET A 216 -2.73 9.90 -6.91
CA MET A 216 -1.77 9.47 -7.92
C MET A 216 -1.72 10.39 -9.14
N HIS A 217 -2.86 10.90 -9.61
CA HIS A 217 -2.92 11.79 -10.77
C HIS A 217 -2.72 13.29 -10.45
N HIS A 218 -2.58 13.66 -9.17
CA HIS A 218 -2.43 15.05 -8.76
C HIS A 218 -1.10 15.27 -8.02
N ASP A 219 -0.11 15.83 -8.72
CA ASP A 219 1.21 16.16 -8.14
C ASP A 219 1.36 17.62 -7.71
N SER A 220 0.47 18.51 -8.16
CA SER A 220 0.53 19.94 -7.84
C SER A 220 0.19 20.22 -6.38
N SER A 221 1.18 20.67 -5.60
CA SER A 221 1.01 21.05 -4.18
C SER A 221 -0.08 22.12 -3.99
N ASP A 222 -0.24 23.04 -4.95
CA ASP A 222 -1.24 24.11 -4.84
C ASP A 222 -2.67 23.60 -5.07
N ASP A 223 -2.83 22.53 -5.84
CA ASP A 223 -4.13 21.89 -6.04
C ASP A 223 -4.59 21.12 -4.80
N LEU A 224 -3.64 20.44 -4.14
CA LEU A 224 -3.88 19.65 -2.94
C LEU A 224 -4.25 20.53 -1.72
N LYS A 225 -3.66 21.73 -1.61
CA LYS A 225 -3.95 22.70 -0.52
C LYS A 225 -5.38 23.24 -0.53
N LEU A 226 -6.11 23.11 -1.65
CA LEU A 226 -7.49 23.59 -1.75
C LEU A 226 -8.50 22.58 -1.15
N LEU A 227 -8.13 21.31 -0.99
CA LEU A 227 -9.04 20.25 -0.52
C LEU A 227 -9.63 20.49 0.89
N PRO A 228 -8.89 21.00 1.90
CA PRO A 228 -9.47 21.29 3.21
C PRO A 228 -10.63 22.30 3.14
N SER A 229 -10.54 23.28 2.24
CA SER A 229 -11.60 24.28 2.05
C SER A 229 -12.89 23.69 1.48
N LEU A 230 -12.80 22.55 0.79
CA LEU A 230 -13.95 21.79 0.30
C LEU A 230 -14.65 21.04 1.43
N ALA A 231 -13.88 20.45 2.36
CA ALA A 231 -14.43 19.78 3.53
C ALA A 231 -15.16 20.73 4.49
N SER A 232 -14.63 21.95 4.69
CA SER A 232 -15.29 22.96 5.54
C SER A 232 -16.66 23.42 5.00
N GLN A 233 -16.96 23.19 3.72
CA GLN A 233 -18.26 23.50 3.12
C GLN A 233 -19.29 22.36 3.25
N GLN A 234 -18.90 21.23 3.86
CA GLN A 234 -19.78 20.08 4.01
C GLN A 234 -20.67 20.17 5.25
N PRO A 235 -21.86 19.53 5.24
CA PRO A 235 -22.71 19.43 6.42
C PRO A 235 -21.94 18.75 7.55
N ALA A 236 -22.02 19.28 8.76
CA ALA A 236 -21.34 18.71 9.93
C ALA A 236 -21.96 17.38 10.42
N ASP A 237 -23.15 17.01 9.94
CA ASP A 237 -23.88 15.81 10.35
C ASP A 237 -23.48 14.59 9.49
N PRO A 238 -22.84 13.56 10.06
CA PRO A 238 -22.43 12.35 9.34
C PRO A 238 -23.61 11.60 8.69
N TYR A 239 -24.81 11.66 9.28
CA TYR A 239 -26.00 11.00 8.76
C TYR A 239 -26.56 11.68 7.50
N GLN A 240 -26.10 12.89 7.20
CA GLN A 240 -26.46 13.64 5.99
C GLN A 240 -25.39 13.55 4.89
N THR A 241 -24.24 12.92 5.17
CA THR A 241 -23.14 12.77 4.21
C THR A 241 -23.31 11.51 3.36
N GLY A 242 -23.33 11.68 2.04
CA GLY A 242 -23.41 10.57 1.11
C GLY A 242 -22.15 9.67 1.13
N PRO A 243 -22.25 8.42 0.67
CA PRO A 243 -21.13 7.47 0.50
C PRO A 243 -19.86 8.11 -0.09
N SER A 244 -20.03 8.94 -1.12
CA SER A 244 -18.96 9.61 -1.83
C SER A 244 -18.24 10.72 -1.05
N GLN A 245 -18.86 11.24 0.02
CA GLN A 245 -18.29 12.31 0.85
C GLN A 245 -17.49 11.78 2.03
N GLN A 246 -17.79 10.57 2.49
CA GLN A 246 -17.14 9.96 3.66
C GLN A 246 -15.64 9.69 3.44
N SER A 247 -15.19 9.61 2.20
CA SER A 247 -13.77 9.43 1.83
C SER A 247 -12.97 10.74 1.76
N LEU A 248 -13.61 11.91 1.80
CA LEU A 248 -12.93 13.19 1.65
C LEU A 248 -11.93 13.52 2.76
N PRO A 249 -12.22 13.25 4.06
CA PRO A 249 -11.22 13.44 5.11
C PRO A 249 -9.96 12.60 4.86
N MET A 250 -10.13 11.35 4.39
CA MET A 250 -9.02 10.47 4.05
C MET A 250 -8.21 11.01 2.87
N LEU A 251 -8.87 11.58 1.86
CA LEU A 251 -8.20 12.25 0.73
C LEU A 251 -7.39 13.46 1.19
N ILE A 252 -7.95 14.28 2.10
CA ILE A 252 -7.27 15.48 2.64
C ILE A 252 -6.03 15.08 3.43
N ASP A 253 -6.15 14.09 4.31
CA ASP A 253 -5.02 13.59 5.08
C ASP A 253 -3.89 13.11 4.15
N LEU A 254 -4.22 12.36 3.09
CA LEU A 254 -3.23 11.84 2.15
C LEU A 254 -2.60 12.95 1.28
N ALA A 255 -3.39 13.96 0.90
CA ALA A 255 -2.90 15.15 0.21
C ALA A 255 -1.90 15.95 1.05
N GLU A 256 -2.16 16.07 2.36
CA GLU A 256 -1.26 16.71 3.32
C GLU A 256 0.05 15.93 3.47
N ILE A 257 -0.03 14.60 3.63
CA ILE A 257 1.14 13.73 3.65
C ILE A 257 1.97 13.90 2.38
N LYS A 258 1.35 13.81 1.20
CA LYS A 258 2.04 13.98 -0.10
C LYS A 258 2.73 15.36 -0.20
N SER A 259 2.04 16.43 0.16
CA SER A 259 2.62 17.79 0.19
C SER A 259 3.82 17.88 1.15
N ASN A 260 3.73 17.27 2.33
CA ASN A 260 4.83 17.24 3.30
C ASN A 260 6.03 16.41 2.81
N VAL A 261 5.78 15.29 2.15
CA VAL A 261 6.82 14.43 1.55
C VAL A 261 7.53 15.17 0.41
N GLN A 262 6.80 15.86 -0.47
CA GLN A 262 7.39 16.72 -1.51
C GLN A 262 8.31 17.79 -0.91
N ASN A 263 7.90 18.37 0.22
CA ASN A 263 8.68 19.35 0.97
C ASN A 263 9.92 18.77 1.70
N MET A 264 10.08 17.45 1.82
CA MET A 264 11.30 16.84 2.38
C MET A 264 12.54 17.18 1.56
N THR A 265 12.40 17.51 0.28
CA THR A 265 13.53 17.88 -0.58
C THR A 265 14.09 19.29 -0.29
N ARG A 266 13.35 20.12 0.47
CA ARG A 266 13.79 21.47 0.79
C ARG A 266 14.93 21.45 1.83
N PRO A 267 15.92 22.35 1.70
CA PRO A 267 16.96 22.50 2.71
C PRO A 267 16.36 22.99 4.03
N PHE A 268 16.90 22.50 5.15
CA PHE A 268 16.52 22.94 6.49
C PHE A 268 17.10 24.32 6.79
N SER A 269 16.27 25.25 7.25
CA SER A 269 16.76 26.49 7.86
C SER A 269 17.17 26.25 9.32
N GLU A 270 18.03 27.11 9.88
CA GLU A 270 18.38 27.05 11.31
C GLU A 270 17.15 27.19 12.23
N GLN A 271 16.14 27.92 11.77
CA GLN A 271 14.87 28.08 12.49
C GLN A 271 14.06 26.78 12.49
N ASP A 272 13.94 26.11 11.33
CA ASP A 272 13.27 24.80 11.23
C ASP A 272 13.94 23.76 12.14
N GLU A 273 15.27 23.79 12.23
CA GLU A 273 16.04 22.88 13.08
C GLU A 273 15.76 23.10 14.57
N ARG A 274 15.69 24.36 15.02
CA ARG A 274 15.31 24.68 16.41
C ARG A 274 13.87 24.30 16.74
N GLU A 275 12.96 24.43 15.78
CA GLU A 275 11.55 24.08 15.96
C GLU A 275 11.31 22.56 16.02
N ILE A 276 12.13 21.77 15.32
CA ILE A 276 12.00 20.31 15.31
C ILE A 276 12.73 19.66 16.49
N LEU A 277 13.90 20.20 16.89
CA LEU A 277 14.66 19.79 18.07
C LEU A 277 14.06 20.40 19.35
N SER A 278 12.81 20.05 19.63
CA SER A 278 12.04 20.64 20.72
C SER A 278 12.34 20.05 22.11
N PHE A 279 13.17 19.02 22.20
CA PHE A 279 13.53 18.35 23.46
C PHE A 279 15.03 18.48 23.74
N GLN A 280 15.38 18.65 25.00
CA GLN A 280 16.76 18.51 25.48
C GLN A 280 16.97 17.12 26.10
N GLU A 281 18.21 16.64 26.14
CA GLU A 281 18.53 15.32 26.72
C GLU A 281 18.18 15.28 28.23
N GLU A 282 18.33 16.39 28.94
CA GLU A 282 18.08 16.50 30.38
C GLU A 282 16.59 16.40 30.74
N ASP A 283 15.69 16.69 29.78
CA ASP A 283 14.24 16.62 29.99
C ASP A 283 13.74 15.16 30.03
N LEU A 284 14.55 14.22 29.56
CA LEU A 284 14.17 12.83 29.30
C LEU A 284 14.93 11.87 30.24
N GLN A 285 14.23 11.30 31.21
CA GLN A 285 14.76 10.22 32.05
C GLN A 285 14.54 8.88 31.37
N LEU A 286 15.59 8.34 30.73
CA LEU A 286 15.55 7.08 30.00
C LEU A 286 15.44 5.87 30.94
N ASP A 287 14.71 4.84 30.52
CA ASP A 287 14.72 3.52 31.14
C ASP A 287 16.06 2.81 30.89
N HIS A 288 16.98 2.91 31.85
CA HIS A 288 18.30 2.29 31.78
C HIS A 288 18.33 0.82 32.22
N ASP A 289 17.26 0.28 32.80
CA ASP A 289 17.25 -1.10 33.28
C ASP A 289 16.99 -2.11 32.13
N ASN A 290 16.33 -1.67 31.05
CA ASN A 290 16.13 -2.45 29.83
C ASN A 290 17.28 -2.36 28.81
N TYR A 291 18.40 -1.73 29.18
CA TYR A 291 19.54 -1.45 28.27
C TYR A 291 20.26 -2.71 27.76
N GLY A 292 19.97 -3.89 28.31
CA GLY A 292 20.69 -5.14 28.03
C GLY A 292 19.86 -6.33 27.52
N GLN A 293 18.54 -6.21 27.32
CA GLN A 293 17.69 -7.35 26.91
C GLN A 293 17.19 -7.31 25.46
N PHE A 294 17.18 -6.15 24.80
CA PHE A 294 16.88 -6.09 23.37
C PHE A 294 18.15 -6.40 22.58
N GLN A 295 18.13 -7.53 21.86
CA GLN A 295 19.24 -8.04 21.06
C GLN A 295 19.91 -6.94 20.22
N GLU A 296 21.25 -7.03 20.14
CA GLU A 296 22.17 -6.16 19.38
C GLU A 296 21.97 -6.22 17.84
N THR A 297 20.75 -6.13 17.31
CA THR A 297 20.50 -6.03 15.87
C THR A 297 20.41 -4.56 15.42
N VAL A 298 21.55 -3.88 15.55
CA VAL A 298 22.21 -2.82 14.73
C VAL A 298 21.43 -1.64 14.13
N SER A 299 20.10 -1.58 14.02
CA SER A 299 19.46 -0.47 13.27
C SER A 299 18.78 0.63 14.09
N SER A 300 18.08 0.30 15.17
CA SER A 300 17.28 1.30 15.90
C SER A 300 17.17 0.93 17.37
N ARG A 301 17.77 1.74 18.26
CA ARG A 301 17.63 1.54 19.70
C ARG A 301 16.35 2.22 20.16
N ARG A 302 15.50 1.51 20.88
CA ARG A 302 14.18 2.02 21.28
C ARG A 302 14.08 2.04 22.80
N TYR A 303 13.55 3.12 23.36
CA TYR A 303 13.54 3.35 24.81
C TYR A 303 12.21 3.89 25.28
N MET A 304 11.81 3.49 26.48
CA MET A 304 10.82 4.21 27.27
C MET A 304 11.54 5.35 28.02
N ALA A 305 10.88 6.49 28.16
CA ALA A 305 11.43 7.60 28.93
C ALA A 305 10.34 8.36 29.68
N LEU A 306 10.67 8.93 30.85
CA LEU A 306 9.83 9.90 31.54
C LEU A 306 10.20 11.31 31.07
N TRP A 307 9.26 11.99 30.43
CA TRP A 307 9.36 13.42 30.15
C TRP A 307 9.07 14.18 31.45
N THR A 308 10.14 14.73 32.04
CA THR A 308 10.12 15.31 33.38
C THR A 308 9.25 16.56 33.49
N GLU A 309 9.29 17.43 32.48
CA GLU A 309 8.53 18.69 32.43
C GLU A 309 7.02 18.43 32.47
N LYS A 310 6.51 17.53 31.61
CA LYS A 310 5.08 17.21 31.53
C LYS A 310 4.62 16.04 32.41
N LYS A 311 5.56 15.32 33.03
CA LYS A 311 5.28 14.12 33.85
C LYS A 311 4.49 13.07 33.08
N GLU A 312 4.92 12.80 31.85
CA GLU A 312 4.33 11.85 30.92
C GLU A 312 5.41 10.87 30.44
N VAL A 313 5.06 9.59 30.29
CA VAL A 313 5.94 8.59 29.69
C VAL A 313 5.85 8.67 28.17
N VAL A 314 6.99 8.70 27.51
CA VAL A 314 7.15 8.79 26.06
C VAL A 314 7.94 7.58 25.53
N TYR A 315 7.83 7.33 24.23
CA TYR A 315 8.56 6.29 23.53
C TYR A 315 9.57 6.93 22.58
N ILE A 316 10.83 6.49 22.59
CA ILE A 316 11.90 7.11 21.82
C ILE A 316 12.50 6.08 20.85
N GLU A 317 12.50 6.41 19.55
CA GLU A 317 13.23 5.67 18.52
C GLU A 317 14.53 6.41 18.20
N MET A 318 15.66 5.79 18.51
CA MET A 318 16.99 6.38 18.33
C MET A 318 17.57 6.01 16.98
N LYS A 319 18.04 7.03 16.25
CA LYS A 319 18.60 6.91 14.92
C LYS A 319 20.03 7.39 14.90
N SER A 320 20.94 6.51 14.51
CA SER A 320 22.33 6.88 14.28
C SER A 320 22.46 7.68 12.99
N TYR A 321 23.16 8.81 13.06
CA TYR A 321 23.69 9.49 11.88
C TYR A 321 25.19 9.21 11.70
N GLU A 322 25.71 8.16 12.34
CA GLU A 322 27.07 7.70 12.14
C GLU A 322 27.16 6.72 10.96
N THR A 323 27.95 7.09 9.95
CA THR A 323 28.27 6.25 8.80
C THR A 323 29.77 5.97 8.79
N SER A 324 30.17 4.70 8.74
CA SER A 324 31.59 4.30 8.76
C SER A 324 32.40 4.92 9.91
N LYS A 325 31.79 4.99 11.12
CA LYS A 325 32.36 5.59 12.34
C LYS A 325 32.53 7.11 12.33
N ARG A 326 31.91 7.81 11.38
CA ARG A 326 31.91 9.28 11.29
C ARG A 326 30.49 9.81 11.24
N ALA A 327 30.24 10.95 11.87
CA ALA A 327 28.96 11.64 11.75
C ALA A 327 28.75 12.07 10.30
N ASP A 328 27.62 11.70 9.72
CA ASP A 328 27.21 12.09 8.38
C ASP A 328 26.12 13.17 8.49
N PRO A 329 26.44 14.43 8.15
CA PRO A 329 25.48 15.52 8.24
C PRO A 329 24.28 15.32 7.31
N LYS A 330 24.44 14.60 6.18
CA LYS A 330 23.34 14.32 5.26
C LYS A 330 22.32 13.38 5.91
N VAL A 331 22.80 12.33 6.58
CA VAL A 331 21.93 11.39 7.31
C VAL A 331 21.23 12.11 8.47
N ARG A 332 21.94 12.97 9.21
CA ARG A 332 21.33 13.80 10.26
C ARG A 332 20.20 14.67 9.70
N THR A 333 20.43 15.40 8.61
CA THR A 333 19.38 16.21 7.96
C THR A 333 18.20 15.37 7.49
N MET A 334 18.44 14.17 6.93
CA MET A 334 17.37 13.25 6.54
C MET A 334 16.51 12.83 7.74
N ILE A 335 17.12 12.56 8.90
CA ILE A 335 16.37 12.22 10.12
C ILE A 335 15.52 13.40 10.61
N LEU A 336 16.03 14.63 10.54
CA LEU A 336 15.26 15.83 10.89
C LEU A 336 14.07 16.05 9.93
N GLN A 337 14.28 15.85 8.63
CA GLN A 337 13.22 15.90 7.60
C GLN A 337 12.14 14.85 7.85
N LEU A 338 12.54 13.64 8.19
CA LEU A 338 11.62 12.57 8.58
C LEU A 338 10.79 12.98 9.80
N GLY A 339 11.47 13.47 10.84
CA GLY A 339 10.83 13.95 12.07
C GLY A 339 9.73 14.98 11.81
N ARG A 340 9.96 15.91 10.88
CA ARG A 340 8.99 16.93 10.51
C ARG A 340 7.73 16.34 9.87
N VAL A 341 7.86 15.33 9.02
CA VAL A 341 6.69 14.69 8.38
C VAL A 341 5.92 13.83 9.38
N LEU A 342 6.61 13.12 10.27
CA LEU A 342 5.99 12.29 11.31
C LEU A 342 5.26 13.09 12.41
N ARG A 343 5.54 14.39 12.55
CA ARG A 343 4.79 15.29 13.45
C ARG A 343 3.38 15.60 12.95
N ASP A 344 3.12 15.37 11.66
CA ASP A 344 1.83 15.65 11.07
C ASP A 344 0.77 14.64 11.58
N GLU A 345 -0.36 15.17 12.05
CA GLU A 345 -1.45 14.34 12.59
C GLU A 345 -2.09 13.44 11.51
N SER A 346 -1.99 13.82 10.23
CA SER A 346 -2.47 13.02 9.10
C SER A 346 -1.67 11.72 8.96
N CYS A 347 -0.35 11.74 9.26
CA CYS A 347 0.46 10.52 9.32
C CYS A 347 -0.04 9.56 10.41
N VAL A 348 -0.39 10.09 11.59
CA VAL A 348 -0.91 9.30 12.72
C VAL A 348 -2.23 8.62 12.34
N ARG A 349 -3.14 9.36 11.69
CA ARG A 349 -4.47 8.85 11.30
C ARG A 349 -4.42 7.81 10.18
N GLN A 350 -3.55 8.00 9.18
CA GLN A 350 -3.62 7.22 7.95
C GLN A 350 -2.51 6.16 7.79
N LEU A 351 -1.35 6.35 8.43
CA LEU A 351 -0.20 5.45 8.27
C LEU A 351 -0.01 4.51 9.46
N HIS A 352 -0.89 4.56 10.46
CA HIS A 352 -0.72 3.83 11.71
C HIS A 352 0.63 4.15 12.39
N ALA A 353 1.11 5.39 12.26
CA ALA A 353 2.33 5.86 12.89
C ALA A 353 2.04 6.39 14.31
N LEU A 354 3.03 6.33 15.21
CA LEU A 354 2.93 7.02 16.49
C LEU A 354 3.06 8.54 16.29
N LYS A 355 2.35 9.30 17.13
CA LYS A 355 2.41 10.76 17.12
C LYS A 355 3.79 11.24 17.57
N CYS A 356 4.57 11.75 16.64
CA CYS A 356 5.86 12.38 16.93
C CYS A 356 5.61 13.74 17.61
N LEU A 357 6.12 13.92 18.83
CA LEU A 357 6.05 15.18 19.57
C LEU A 357 7.14 16.14 19.13
N GLY A 358 8.32 15.59 18.80
CA GLY A 358 9.52 16.33 18.46
C GLY A 358 10.76 15.45 18.57
N LEU A 359 11.93 16.06 18.40
CA LEU A 359 13.20 15.35 18.34
C LEU A 359 14.15 15.85 19.42
N VAL A 360 15.10 15.00 19.79
CA VAL A 360 16.24 15.29 20.67
C VAL A 360 17.53 14.87 19.97
N ASP A 361 18.57 15.71 20.03
CA ASP A 361 19.89 15.39 19.48
C ASP A 361 20.85 14.95 20.60
N PHE A 362 21.21 13.68 20.57
CA PHE A 362 22.22 13.10 21.45
C PHE A 362 23.59 13.23 20.76
N VAL A 363 24.14 14.44 20.79
CA VAL A 363 25.35 14.83 20.05
C VAL A 363 26.53 13.92 20.38
N ASP A 364 26.75 13.63 21.67
CA ASP A 364 27.84 12.77 22.14
C ASP A 364 27.74 11.33 21.61
N ARG A 365 26.51 10.88 21.34
CA ARG A 365 26.21 9.53 20.85
C ARG A 365 26.05 9.48 19.33
N LYS A 366 26.07 10.64 18.66
CA LYS A 366 25.78 10.79 17.23
C LYS A 366 24.43 10.19 16.83
N MET A 367 23.42 10.38 17.69
CA MET A 367 22.07 9.86 17.46
C MET A 367 21.01 10.94 17.60
N ILE A 368 19.95 10.85 16.81
CA ILE A 368 18.73 11.63 16.98
C ILE A 368 17.65 10.71 17.57
N GLY A 369 17.01 11.12 18.66
CA GLY A 369 15.84 10.45 19.21
C GLY A 369 14.56 11.07 18.68
N LEU A 370 13.70 10.28 18.05
CA LEU A 370 12.34 10.68 17.72
C LEU A 370 11.45 10.38 18.92
N VAL A 371 10.87 11.42 19.51
CA VAL A 371 10.07 11.30 20.74
C VAL A 371 8.60 11.17 20.37
N TYR A 372 8.02 10.03 20.67
CA TYR A 372 6.63 9.69 20.37
C TYR A 372 5.76 9.70 21.62
N GLN A 373 4.52 10.16 21.44
CA GLN A 373 3.48 10.04 22.44
C GLN A 373 2.95 8.59 22.49
N LEU A 374 2.78 8.07 23.70
CA LEU A 374 2.11 6.79 23.91
C LEU A 374 0.60 6.93 23.62
N PRO A 375 -0.01 5.95 22.93
CA PRO A 375 -1.42 6.06 22.52
C PRO A 375 -2.38 6.00 23.71
N ASN A 376 -3.60 6.51 23.49
CA ASN A 376 -4.73 6.41 24.43
C ASN A 376 -4.46 6.95 25.86
N GLY A 377 -3.49 7.85 26.00
CA GLY A 377 -3.06 8.36 27.31
C GLY A 377 -2.36 7.31 28.17
N LEU A 378 -1.78 6.27 27.56
CA LEU A 378 -0.97 5.27 28.25
C LEU A 378 0.31 5.90 28.83
N GLY A 379 0.76 7.04 28.32
CA GLY A 379 1.86 7.81 28.90
C GLY A 379 1.52 8.54 30.21
N LEU A 380 0.22 8.74 30.49
CA LEU A 380 -0.23 9.57 31.60
C LEU A 380 -0.23 8.83 32.94
N ARG A 381 -0.18 9.61 34.02
CA ARG A 381 -0.27 9.08 35.40
C ARG A 381 -1.64 8.44 35.63
N ARG A 382 -1.64 7.21 36.16
CA ARG A 382 -2.85 6.47 36.51
C ARG A 382 -2.83 6.06 37.97
N ARG A 383 -4.01 5.93 38.57
CA ARG A 383 -4.13 5.45 39.95
C ARG A 383 -3.65 3.99 39.99
N GLY A 384 -2.72 3.69 40.89
CA GLY A 384 -2.17 2.33 41.07
C GLY A 384 -1.05 1.95 40.11
N VAL A 385 -0.72 2.75 39.08
CA VAL A 385 0.38 2.49 38.14
C VAL A 385 1.34 3.68 38.14
N PRO A 386 2.52 3.56 38.79
CA PRO A 386 3.56 4.61 38.77
C PRO A 386 3.97 4.98 37.35
N LEU A 387 4.49 6.20 37.17
CA LEU A 387 5.02 6.62 35.86
C LEU A 387 6.32 5.88 35.51
N GLN A 388 7.08 5.49 36.53
CA GLN A 388 8.35 4.78 36.42
C GLN A 388 8.18 3.29 36.07
N ASP A 389 6.95 2.78 36.11
CA ASP A 389 6.66 1.43 35.62
C ASP A 389 6.59 1.46 34.10
N PHE A 390 7.76 1.45 33.47
CA PHE A 390 7.90 1.47 32.01
C PHE A 390 7.53 0.13 31.39
N HIS A 391 7.79 -0.98 32.10
CA HIS A 391 7.54 -2.32 31.60
C HIS A 391 6.06 -2.52 31.28
N ILE A 392 5.14 -2.16 32.17
CA ILE A 392 3.69 -2.35 31.95
C ILE A 392 3.13 -1.48 30.81
N ARG A 393 3.87 -0.45 30.37
CA ARG A 393 3.47 0.50 29.31
C ARG A 393 4.17 0.24 27.98
N SER A 394 5.20 -0.59 27.96
CA SER A 394 6.00 -0.79 26.76
C SER A 394 5.17 -1.48 25.67
N PRO A 395 5.45 -1.19 24.39
CA PRO A 395 4.81 -1.91 23.31
C PRO A 395 5.23 -3.38 23.29
N ARG A 396 4.41 -4.19 22.62
CA ARG A 396 4.66 -5.58 22.24
C ARG A 396 4.87 -5.65 20.72
N GLU A 397 5.86 -6.40 20.27
CA GLU A 397 6.08 -6.64 18.83
C GLU A 397 5.09 -7.68 18.27
N LEU A 398 4.79 -7.62 16.96
CA LEU A 398 3.75 -8.43 16.32
C LEU A 398 3.77 -9.92 16.67
N LEU A 399 4.95 -10.54 16.64
CA LEU A 399 5.12 -11.98 16.89
C LEU A 399 5.76 -12.28 18.26
N GLU A 400 5.92 -11.28 19.12
CA GLU A 400 6.35 -11.51 20.50
C GLU A 400 5.24 -12.30 21.22
N GLY A 401 5.57 -13.39 21.89
CA GLY A 401 4.62 -14.27 22.58
C GLY A 401 5.08 -14.63 23.98
N TYR A 402 4.16 -14.62 24.94
CA TYR A 402 4.39 -15.14 26.30
C TYR A 402 3.86 -16.57 26.43
N GLU A 403 4.36 -17.33 27.41
CA GLU A 403 3.86 -18.68 27.68
C GLU A 403 2.33 -18.66 27.91
N GLY A 404 1.60 -19.47 27.14
CA GLY A 404 0.14 -19.57 27.21
C GLY A 404 -0.63 -18.60 26.32
N ASP A 405 0.03 -17.70 25.59
CA ASP A 405 -0.63 -16.83 24.61
C ASP A 405 -1.14 -17.64 23.41
N SER A 406 -2.42 -17.49 23.08
CA SER A 406 -2.99 -17.97 21.82
C SER A 406 -2.94 -16.87 20.76
N PRO A 407 -2.79 -17.22 19.46
CA PRO A 407 -2.82 -16.23 18.39
C PRO A 407 -4.15 -15.47 18.36
N PRO A 408 -4.17 -14.20 17.92
CA PRO A 408 -5.42 -13.47 17.70
C PRO A 408 -6.34 -14.21 16.73
N SER A 409 -7.64 -13.90 16.81
CA SER A 409 -8.63 -14.48 15.90
C SER A 409 -8.27 -14.19 14.44
N LEU A 410 -8.73 -15.05 13.52
CA LEU A 410 -8.46 -14.86 12.09
C LEU A 410 -8.97 -13.49 11.60
N GLY A 411 -10.18 -13.08 12.03
CA GLY A 411 -10.70 -11.75 11.71
C GLY A 411 -9.84 -10.61 12.22
N ARG A 412 -9.25 -10.73 13.42
CA ARG A 412 -8.31 -9.74 13.94
C ARG A 412 -7.04 -9.69 13.09
N ARG A 413 -6.51 -10.84 12.68
CA ARG A 413 -5.34 -10.93 11.79
C ARG A 413 -5.60 -10.30 10.43
N PHE A 414 -6.79 -10.52 9.84
CA PHE A 414 -7.19 -9.84 8.60
C PHE A 414 -7.28 -8.33 8.77
N GLU A 415 -7.80 -7.85 9.89
CA GLU A 415 -7.88 -6.41 10.15
C GLU A 415 -6.50 -5.77 10.32
N ILE A 416 -5.57 -6.43 11.02
CA ILE A 416 -4.16 -6.00 11.13
C ILE A 416 -3.52 -5.93 9.72
N ALA A 417 -3.67 -7.00 8.93
CA ALA A 417 -3.15 -7.07 7.57
C ALA A 417 -3.69 -5.94 6.68
N ARG A 418 -5.00 -5.67 6.75
CA ARG A 418 -5.67 -4.61 6.00
C ARG A 418 -5.14 -3.23 6.39
N LYS A 419 -4.98 -2.96 7.70
CA LYS A 419 -4.42 -1.70 8.21
C LYS A 419 -2.98 -1.47 7.74
N LEU A 420 -2.13 -2.48 7.84
CA LEU A 420 -0.74 -2.40 7.40
C LEU A 420 -0.61 -2.22 5.88
N ALA A 421 -1.37 -2.97 5.09
CA ALA A 421 -1.37 -2.82 3.63
C ALA A 421 -1.89 -1.45 3.20
N LYS A 422 -2.94 -0.92 3.86
CA LYS A 422 -3.43 0.43 3.64
C LYS A 422 -2.34 1.48 3.95
N SER A 423 -1.62 1.37 5.07
CA SER A 423 -0.50 2.26 5.38
C SER A 423 0.56 2.26 4.29
N VAL A 424 0.98 1.09 3.81
CA VAL A 424 2.01 0.98 2.76
C VAL A 424 1.52 1.54 1.42
N ALA A 425 0.27 1.27 1.05
CA ALA A 425 -0.34 1.87 -0.14
C ALA A 425 -0.32 3.40 -0.06
N PHE A 426 -0.67 3.97 1.10
CA PHE A 426 -0.68 5.41 1.32
C PHE A 426 0.70 6.05 1.32
N LEU A 427 1.70 5.37 1.88
CA LEU A 427 3.09 5.76 1.73
C LEU A 427 3.46 5.89 0.25
N HIS A 428 3.19 4.84 -0.54
CA HIS A 428 3.55 4.81 -1.96
C HIS A 428 2.79 5.85 -2.80
N ALA A 429 1.50 6.05 -2.57
CA ALA A 429 0.72 7.09 -3.25
C ALA A 429 1.20 8.52 -2.93
N SER A 430 1.73 8.73 -1.73
CA SER A 430 2.33 10.00 -1.33
C SER A 430 3.76 10.19 -1.87
N GLY A 431 4.28 9.22 -2.63
CA GLY A 431 5.66 9.22 -3.09
C GLY A 431 6.66 8.99 -1.96
N TRP A 432 6.31 8.21 -0.94
CA TRP A 432 7.14 7.91 0.23
C TRP A 432 7.43 6.40 0.33
N LEU A 433 8.67 6.01 0.63
CA LEU A 433 9.10 4.62 0.79
C LEU A 433 9.43 4.32 2.26
N HIS A 434 9.05 3.15 2.77
CA HIS A 434 9.29 2.75 4.16
C HIS A 434 10.69 2.17 4.38
N LYS A 435 11.09 1.22 3.53
CA LYS A 435 12.39 0.54 3.48
C LYS A 435 12.72 -0.47 4.57
N ASN A 436 11.86 -0.63 5.58
CA ASN A 436 12.09 -1.54 6.70
C ASN A 436 10.79 -2.20 7.20
N ILE A 437 9.97 -2.72 6.28
CA ILE A 437 8.71 -3.39 6.64
C ILE A 437 9.02 -4.80 7.16
N CYS A 438 8.78 -5.05 8.45
CA CYS A 438 8.99 -6.36 9.08
C CYS A 438 8.16 -6.52 10.37
N PRO A 439 8.04 -7.73 10.95
CA PRO A 439 7.30 -7.91 12.21
C PRO A 439 7.83 -7.08 13.37
N GLU A 440 9.14 -6.87 13.42
CA GLU A 440 9.84 -6.09 14.44
C GLU A 440 9.65 -4.57 14.26
N SER A 441 8.92 -4.15 13.22
CA SER A 441 8.50 -2.78 12.98
C SER A 441 7.00 -2.57 13.25
N VAL A 442 6.28 -3.59 13.73
CA VAL A 442 4.84 -3.52 14.03
C VAL A 442 4.59 -3.74 15.52
N TYR A 443 3.95 -2.76 16.15
CA TYR A 443 3.72 -2.72 17.59
C TYR A 443 2.26 -2.69 17.97
N PHE A 444 1.99 -3.22 19.16
CA PHE A 444 0.74 -3.08 19.87
C PHE A 444 1.01 -2.56 21.26
N PHE A 445 0.18 -1.63 21.72
CA PHE A 445 0.29 -1.09 23.07
C PHE A 445 -0.74 -1.74 23.99
N PRO A 446 -0.45 -1.83 25.30
CA PRO A 446 -1.43 -2.20 26.30
C PRO A 446 -2.70 -1.33 26.21
N SER A 447 -3.85 -2.00 26.27
CA SER A 447 -5.14 -1.35 26.38
C SER A 447 -5.21 -0.56 27.68
N VAL A 448 -5.84 0.60 27.57
CA VAL A 448 -6.11 1.48 28.69
C VAL A 448 -7.48 1.25 29.31
N GLU A 449 -8.28 0.37 28.69
CA GLU A 449 -9.60 -0.02 29.15
C GLU A 449 -9.46 -1.08 30.25
N GLY A 450 -9.67 -0.66 31.50
CA GLY A 450 -9.51 -1.53 32.66
C GLY A 450 -8.09 -1.54 33.23
N GLU A 451 -7.66 -2.71 33.71
CA GLU A 451 -6.33 -2.90 34.26
C GLU A 451 -5.30 -3.08 33.13
N ILE A 452 -4.25 -2.27 33.14
CA ILE A 452 -3.18 -2.36 32.13
C ILE A 452 -2.45 -3.68 32.35
N ARG A 453 -2.39 -4.52 31.32
CA ARG A 453 -1.70 -5.81 31.36
C ARG A 453 -0.96 -6.01 30.03
N ARG A 454 0.18 -6.70 30.10
CA ARG A 454 0.94 -7.11 28.91
C ARG A 454 0.52 -8.47 28.35
N THR A 455 -0.33 -9.20 29.08
CA THR A 455 -0.90 -10.46 28.60
C THR A 455 -1.75 -10.21 27.36
N ARG A 456 -1.96 -11.24 26.53
CA ARG A 456 -2.72 -11.10 25.27
C ARG A 456 -4.08 -10.41 25.41
N ASP A 457 -4.80 -10.62 26.52
CA ASP A 457 -6.11 -9.99 26.75
C ASP A 457 -6.03 -8.50 27.15
N GLY A 458 -4.85 -8.04 27.58
CA GLY A 458 -4.58 -6.66 27.94
C GLY A 458 -4.01 -5.81 26.81
N ILE A 459 -3.75 -6.38 25.62
CA ILE A 459 -3.19 -5.67 24.47
C ILE A 459 -4.29 -5.14 23.56
N ASP A 460 -4.13 -3.89 23.10
CA ASP A 460 -4.99 -3.28 22.08
C ASP A 460 -4.60 -3.78 20.68
N TRP A 461 -5.11 -4.94 20.31
CA TRP A 461 -4.92 -5.54 18.98
C TRP A 461 -5.66 -4.80 17.86
N ASP A 462 -6.57 -3.89 18.20
CA ASP A 462 -7.29 -3.10 17.21
C ASP A 462 -6.38 -2.05 16.59
N ASN A 463 -5.39 -1.53 17.32
CA ASN A 463 -4.52 -0.45 16.86
C ASN A 463 -3.07 -0.94 16.68
N PRO A 464 -2.73 -1.54 15.51
CA PRO A 464 -1.33 -1.77 15.16
C PRO A 464 -0.64 -0.43 14.88
N TYR A 465 0.63 -0.33 15.25
CA TYR A 465 1.50 0.81 14.94
C TYR A 465 2.68 0.36 14.10
N LEU A 466 2.84 0.93 12.90
CA LEU A 466 4.01 0.73 12.05
C LEU A 466 5.07 1.77 12.45
N ALA A 467 6.22 1.32 12.94
CA ALA A 467 7.40 2.15 13.20
C ALA A 467 8.58 1.69 12.33
N GLY A 468 9.82 2.07 12.67
CA GLY A 468 10.98 1.66 11.88
C GLY A 468 11.17 2.50 10.62
N TYR A 469 10.73 3.75 10.64
CA TYR A 469 10.87 4.72 9.54
C TYR A 469 12.33 5.16 9.33
N ASP A 470 13.31 4.53 9.98
CA ASP A 470 14.75 4.88 9.98
C ASP A 470 15.33 5.07 8.58
N TYR A 471 14.85 4.26 7.65
CA TYR A 471 15.30 4.26 6.28
C TYR A 471 14.33 4.93 5.33
N SER A 472 13.20 5.42 5.83
CA SER A 472 12.14 5.96 5.01
C SER A 472 12.59 7.24 4.31
N ARG A 473 12.11 7.44 3.07
CA ARG A 473 12.53 8.57 2.24
C ARG A 473 11.57 8.83 1.10
N ALA A 474 11.47 10.09 0.68
CA ALA A 474 10.76 10.44 -0.54
C ALA A 474 11.30 9.64 -1.74
N SER A 475 10.39 9.13 -2.56
CA SER A 475 10.69 8.48 -3.83
C SER A 475 11.17 9.55 -4.80
N GLN A 476 12.46 9.57 -5.12
CA GLN A 476 13.00 10.50 -6.13
C GLN A 476 12.64 9.99 -7.53
N THR A 477 11.90 10.80 -8.30
CA THR A 477 11.68 10.66 -9.75
C THR A 477 12.86 11.24 -10.55
N GLU A 478 14.09 10.94 -10.15
CA GLU A 478 15.22 11.12 -11.07
C GLU A 478 15.31 9.86 -11.91
N THR A 479 15.09 10.04 -13.21
CA THR A 479 15.30 9.06 -14.28
C THR A 479 16.45 8.14 -13.92
N GLN A 480 16.20 6.83 -14.02
CA GLN A 480 17.27 5.85 -14.08
C GLN A 480 18.18 6.30 -15.24
N GLU A 481 19.35 6.89 -14.96
CA GLU A 481 20.42 6.85 -15.94
C GLU A 481 20.69 5.37 -16.15
N GLY A 482 20.18 4.85 -17.27
CA GLY A 482 20.10 3.43 -17.55
C GLY A 482 21.47 2.78 -17.40
N PHE A 483 21.59 1.84 -16.47
CA PHE A 483 22.55 0.77 -16.64
C PHE A 483 21.98 -0.14 -17.72
N HIS A 484 22.36 0.13 -18.97
CA HIS A 484 22.25 -0.83 -20.06
C HIS A 484 22.89 -2.13 -19.60
N ILE A 485 22.09 -3.16 -19.33
CA ILE A 485 22.57 -4.53 -19.42
C ILE A 485 22.67 -4.80 -20.92
N ASP A 486 23.89 -4.66 -21.46
CA ASP A 486 24.16 -5.12 -22.82
C ASP A 486 23.89 -6.62 -22.87
N ALA A 487 22.78 -7.00 -23.51
CA ALA A 487 22.39 -8.37 -23.84
C ALA A 487 23.41 -9.09 -24.76
N ASN A 488 24.54 -8.44 -25.06
CA ASN A 488 25.67 -8.96 -25.84
C ASN A 488 26.94 -9.20 -25.01
N THR A 489 26.89 -9.07 -23.68
CA THR A 489 28.06 -9.45 -22.85
C THR A 489 28.04 -10.96 -22.64
N GLU A 490 28.82 -11.68 -23.45
CA GLU A 490 29.00 -13.13 -23.30
C GLU A 490 29.51 -13.49 -21.88
N PRO A 491 28.99 -14.56 -21.27
CA PRO A 491 29.53 -15.05 -20.00
C PRO A 491 31.00 -15.48 -20.18
N PRO A 492 31.87 -15.27 -19.17
CA PRO A 492 33.28 -15.60 -19.28
C PRO A 492 33.47 -17.09 -19.60
N THR A 493 34.19 -17.34 -20.69
CA THR A 493 34.48 -18.64 -21.28
C THR A 493 35.40 -19.46 -20.38
N VAL A 494 34.94 -20.65 -19.97
CA VAL A 494 35.80 -21.69 -19.38
C VAL A 494 36.59 -22.33 -20.52
N PRO A 495 37.93 -22.53 -20.40
CA PRO A 495 38.73 -23.09 -21.48
C PRO A 495 38.37 -24.56 -21.75
N PRO A 496 38.50 -25.02 -23.00
CA PRO A 496 37.94 -26.30 -23.45
C PRO A 496 38.87 -27.46 -23.09
N SER A 497 38.29 -28.53 -22.53
CA SER A 497 38.90 -29.86 -22.54
C SER A 497 38.14 -30.78 -23.51
N GLU A 498 38.75 -30.93 -24.68
CA GLU A 498 38.71 -32.02 -25.67
C GLU A 498 37.39 -32.80 -25.89
N GLU A 499 36.84 -32.57 -27.09
CA GLU A 499 35.80 -33.37 -27.73
C GLU A 499 36.24 -34.81 -28.01
N ARG A 500 35.34 -35.77 -27.75
CA ARG A 500 35.13 -36.91 -28.66
C ARG A 500 33.65 -37.20 -28.88
N SER A 501 33.25 -36.95 -30.13
CA SER A 501 32.01 -37.26 -30.84
C SER A 501 31.53 -38.72 -30.69
N TYR A 502 30.20 -38.93 -30.65
CA TYR A 502 29.47 -39.68 -31.71
C TYR A 502 27.93 -39.71 -31.45
N GLY A 503 27.17 -39.17 -32.42
CA GLY A 503 25.96 -39.80 -32.97
C GLY A 503 24.61 -39.63 -32.26
N GLU A 504 23.68 -38.97 -32.95
CA GLU A 504 22.24 -38.98 -32.70
C GLU A 504 21.67 -40.40 -32.47
N ARG A 505 20.88 -40.56 -31.40
CA ARG A 505 19.64 -41.34 -31.47
C ARG A 505 18.69 -40.99 -30.32
N THR A 506 17.52 -40.50 -30.72
CA THR A 506 16.30 -40.41 -29.93
C THR A 506 16.02 -41.70 -29.15
N LYS A 507 16.04 -41.61 -27.81
CA LYS A 507 15.23 -42.48 -26.94
C LYS A 507 14.72 -41.69 -25.75
N ARG A 508 13.39 -41.71 -25.58
CA ARG A 508 12.70 -41.43 -24.32
C ARG A 508 13.44 -42.14 -23.19
N VAL A 509 13.89 -41.38 -22.19
CA VAL A 509 14.20 -41.92 -20.86
C VAL A 509 13.34 -41.16 -19.86
N SER A 510 12.35 -41.87 -19.34
CA SER A 510 11.61 -41.52 -18.14
C SER A 510 12.57 -41.49 -16.95
N PHE A 511 12.71 -40.34 -16.31
CA PHE A 511 13.26 -40.28 -14.95
C PHE A 511 12.10 -40.22 -13.97
N ALA A 512 11.86 -41.38 -13.35
CA ALA A 512 11.09 -41.48 -12.12
C ALA A 512 11.95 -40.94 -10.98
N HIS A 513 11.71 -39.69 -10.59
CA HIS A 513 11.62 -39.21 -9.20
C HIS A 513 11.57 -37.68 -9.20
N ASP A 514 10.41 -37.15 -8.79
CA ASP A 514 10.15 -35.72 -8.60
C ASP A 514 10.80 -35.27 -7.28
N PRO A 515 11.71 -34.27 -7.27
CA PRO A 515 12.33 -33.74 -6.05
C PRO A 515 11.31 -33.22 -5.02
N LEU A 516 10.10 -32.87 -5.49
CA LEU A 516 8.99 -32.45 -4.64
C LEU A 516 8.48 -33.57 -3.71
N GLU A 517 8.57 -34.83 -4.12
CA GLU A 517 8.09 -35.97 -3.32
C GLU A 517 9.07 -36.36 -2.22
N SER A 518 10.38 -36.21 -2.45
CA SER A 518 11.39 -36.47 -1.40
C SER A 518 11.30 -35.47 -0.25
N LEU A 519 10.86 -34.23 -0.55
CA LEU A 519 10.68 -33.19 0.45
C LEU A 519 9.34 -33.34 1.20
N LYS A 520 8.27 -33.75 0.51
CA LYS A 520 6.99 -34.14 1.14
C LYS A 520 7.15 -35.32 2.10
N ALA A 521 8.07 -36.25 1.81
CA ALA A 521 8.37 -37.38 2.70
C ALA A 521 9.07 -36.93 4.00
N GLN A 522 9.93 -35.91 3.94
CA GLN A 522 10.60 -35.36 5.13
C GLN A 522 9.62 -34.58 6.03
N LEU A 523 8.68 -33.84 5.44
CA LEU A 523 7.65 -33.08 6.16
C LEU A 523 6.56 -33.93 6.85
N ARG A 524 6.38 -35.20 6.46
CA ARG A 524 5.44 -36.12 7.14
C ARG A 524 5.97 -36.69 8.46
N SER A 525 7.26 -36.50 8.78
CA SER A 525 7.87 -37.05 9.99
C SER A 525 7.76 -36.16 11.23
N VAL A 526 7.13 -34.98 11.10
CA VAL A 526 6.90 -34.05 12.22
C VAL A 526 5.39 -33.92 12.45
N THR A 527 4.79 -34.92 13.11
CA THR A 527 3.45 -34.82 13.69
C THR A 527 3.52 -34.69 15.19
N VAL A 528 2.86 -33.64 15.68
CA VAL A 528 2.63 -33.28 17.08
C VAL A 528 1.63 -34.24 17.70
N ASP A 529 2.02 -34.97 18.75
CA ASP A 529 1.09 -35.72 19.59
C ASP A 529 0.26 -34.76 20.47
N ARG A 530 -1.07 -34.91 20.44
CA ARG A 530 -2.01 -34.25 21.36
C ARG A 530 -2.15 -35.09 22.64
N PRO A 531 -2.26 -34.48 23.84
CA PRO A 531 -2.46 -35.23 25.07
C PRO A 531 -3.94 -35.54 25.30
N GLY A 532 -4.23 -36.80 25.65
CA GLY A 532 -5.45 -37.22 26.34
C GLY A 532 -5.14 -37.56 27.80
N SER A 533 -6.10 -37.37 28.68
CA SER A 533 -6.11 -37.83 30.08
C SER A 533 -7.50 -38.41 30.40
N PRO A 534 -7.75 -39.13 31.52
CA PRO A 534 -6.84 -39.55 32.61
C PRO A 534 -6.94 -41.06 32.94
N GLY A 535 -5.94 -41.60 33.65
CA GLY A 535 -5.96 -42.96 34.21
C GLY A 535 -4.86 -43.17 35.25
N SER A 536 -5.24 -43.74 36.38
CA SER A 536 -4.56 -43.75 37.69
C SER A 536 -3.56 -44.88 37.92
N LEU A 537 -2.68 -44.65 38.92
CA LEU A 537 -2.02 -45.58 39.87
C LEU A 537 -0.49 -45.75 39.77
N ASP A 538 0.13 -45.27 40.86
CA ASP A 538 1.21 -45.85 41.69
C ASP A 538 2.71 -45.83 41.27
N SER A 539 3.44 -45.03 42.09
CA SER A 539 4.73 -45.26 42.76
C SER A 539 5.93 -45.82 41.96
N ASP A 540 7.00 -45.03 41.80
CA ASP A 540 8.15 -45.01 42.73
C ASP A 540 9.36 -44.19 42.20
N GLU A 541 10.08 -43.61 43.17
CA GLU A 541 11.50 -43.21 43.19
C GLU A 541 12.06 -42.08 42.29
N MET A 542 12.43 -40.99 42.97
CA MET A 542 13.47 -40.01 42.60
C MET A 542 14.88 -40.64 42.63
N PRO A 543 15.84 -40.13 41.82
CA PRO A 543 16.82 -39.19 42.40
C PRO A 543 17.33 -38.06 41.45
N SER A 544 17.96 -37.06 42.06
CA SER A 544 18.82 -36.02 41.44
C SER A 544 20.29 -36.25 41.89
N PRO A 545 21.33 -35.42 41.61
CA PRO A 545 21.68 -34.55 40.47
C PRO A 545 23.19 -34.70 40.03
N THR A 546 23.58 -33.95 38.99
CA THR A 546 24.96 -33.43 38.70
C THR A 546 26.10 -34.32 38.12
N GLU A 547 26.75 -33.74 37.09
CA GLU A 547 28.16 -33.84 36.64
C GLU A 547 28.84 -35.18 36.32
N VAL A 548 29.15 -35.39 35.02
CA VAL A 548 30.31 -36.18 34.55
C VAL A 548 30.86 -35.62 33.21
N TYR A 549 31.97 -34.88 33.32
CA TYR A 549 33.11 -34.64 32.38
C TYR A 549 32.86 -34.02 30.98
N LYS A 550 33.37 -32.82 30.65
CA LYS A 550 34.77 -32.35 30.48
C LYS A 550 35.65 -33.18 29.52
N ASN A 551 36.19 -32.43 28.55
CA ASN A 551 37.39 -32.63 27.75
C ASN A 551 37.24 -33.43 26.44
N LEU A 552 37.41 -32.73 25.31
CA LEU A 552 38.60 -32.86 24.43
C LEU A 552 38.44 -31.96 23.20
N ALA A 553 39.15 -30.83 23.20
CA ALA A 553 39.48 -30.10 21.99
C ALA A 553 40.58 -30.85 21.22
N PRO A 554 40.54 -30.84 19.87
CA PRO A 554 41.75 -30.97 19.08
C PRO A 554 42.01 -29.72 18.22
N GLN A 555 43.05 -28.98 18.62
CA GLN A 555 44.21 -28.56 17.83
C GLN A 555 43.97 -28.10 16.37
N VAL A 556 44.15 -26.79 16.17
CA VAL A 556 44.37 -26.11 14.90
C VAL A 556 45.77 -26.44 14.36
N PRO A 557 45.96 -26.83 13.08
CA PRO A 557 47.27 -26.76 12.44
C PRO A 557 47.49 -25.37 11.85
N THR A 558 48.57 -24.71 12.29
CA THR A 558 49.17 -23.54 11.64
C THR A 558 49.70 -23.90 10.24
N PRO A 559 49.49 -23.07 9.21
CA PRO A 559 49.97 -23.34 7.85
C PRO A 559 51.43 -22.90 7.67
N SER A 560 52.27 -23.83 7.21
CA SER A 560 53.59 -23.54 6.65
C SER A 560 53.44 -22.98 5.24
N ALA A 561 54.20 -21.93 4.95
CA ALA A 561 54.28 -21.23 3.68
C ALA A 561 54.57 -22.16 2.49
N GLU A 562 53.92 -21.92 1.36
CA GLU A 562 54.56 -21.93 0.03
C GLU A 562 53.69 -21.24 -1.04
N ARG A 563 54.21 -20.10 -1.50
CA ARG A 563 54.24 -19.55 -2.87
C ARG A 563 52.94 -19.09 -3.55
N ASP A 564 52.86 -17.75 -3.61
CA ASP A 564 52.16 -16.89 -4.56
C ASP A 564 52.08 -17.44 -5.99
N LEU A 565 50.90 -17.29 -6.60
CA LEU A 565 50.69 -16.75 -7.95
C LEU A 565 49.18 -16.53 -8.16
N GLY A 566 48.73 -15.27 -8.28
CA GLY A 566 47.51 -14.93 -9.02
C GLY A 566 46.41 -14.11 -8.33
N THR A 567 46.55 -12.78 -8.39
CA THR A 567 45.51 -11.72 -8.38
C THR A 567 44.59 -11.53 -7.15
N PRO A 568 44.53 -10.31 -6.56
CA PRO A 568 43.66 -10.02 -5.42
C PRO A 568 42.19 -9.93 -5.85
N HIS A 569 41.34 -10.69 -5.17
CA HIS A 569 39.89 -10.43 -5.12
C HIS A 569 39.66 -8.96 -4.72
N PRO A 570 38.86 -8.16 -5.46
CA PRO A 570 38.51 -6.83 -4.98
C PRO A 570 37.71 -6.99 -3.69
N GLN A 571 38.29 -6.55 -2.57
CA GLN A 571 37.55 -6.30 -1.34
C GLN A 571 36.57 -5.17 -1.66
N TRP A 572 35.30 -5.53 -1.83
CA TRP A 572 34.22 -4.62 -2.15
C TRP A 572 34.02 -3.66 -0.96
N THR A 573 34.54 -2.45 -1.08
CA THR A 573 34.16 -1.35 -0.18
C THR A 573 32.69 -1.00 -0.45
N LEU A 574 31.83 -1.35 0.51
CA LEU A 574 30.42 -0.99 0.54
C LEU A 574 30.23 0.53 0.36
N SER A 575 29.23 0.94 -0.41
CA SER A 575 28.74 2.31 -0.39
C SER A 575 28.32 2.69 1.05
N PRO A 576 28.59 3.91 1.53
CA PRO A 576 28.24 4.35 2.89
C PRO A 576 26.75 4.12 3.25
N MET A 577 25.85 4.17 2.27
CA MET A 577 24.41 3.91 2.44
C MET A 577 24.04 2.42 2.51
N ALA A 578 24.87 1.52 1.97
CA ALA A 578 24.63 0.08 1.99
C ALA A 578 24.95 -0.56 3.36
N ALA A 579 25.68 0.16 4.22
CA ALA A 579 26.11 -0.32 5.53
C ALA A 579 25.03 -0.24 6.62
N GLN A 580 23.84 0.33 6.34
CA GLN A 580 22.85 0.61 7.39
C GLN A 580 21.69 -0.42 7.46
N ILE A 581 21.18 -0.94 6.34
CA ILE A 581 20.12 -1.97 6.36
C ILE A 581 20.73 -3.37 6.33
N HIS A 582 20.46 -4.21 7.34
CA HIS A 582 20.82 -5.63 7.32
C HIS A 582 19.89 -6.40 6.37
N LEU A 583 20.27 -6.45 5.08
CA LEU A 583 19.51 -7.16 4.06
C LEU A 583 19.46 -8.67 4.39
N ASN A 584 18.26 -9.23 4.32
CA ASN A 584 17.96 -10.64 4.56
C ASN A 584 16.82 -11.12 3.63
N PHE A 585 16.33 -12.34 3.81
CA PHE A 585 15.27 -12.93 2.98
C PHE A 585 13.94 -12.14 2.95
N ARG A 586 13.72 -11.20 3.88
CA ARG A 586 12.55 -10.31 3.87
C ARG A 586 12.67 -9.18 2.85
N HIS A 587 13.86 -8.99 2.27
CA HIS A 587 14.13 -7.99 1.26
C HIS A 587 14.06 -8.62 -0.14
N HIS A 588 13.66 -7.82 -1.12
CA HIS A 588 13.48 -8.28 -2.49
C HIS A 588 14.76 -8.90 -3.09
N PRO A 589 14.66 -10.00 -3.86
CA PRO A 589 15.81 -10.68 -4.46
C PRO A 589 16.75 -9.80 -5.27
N VAL A 590 16.22 -8.85 -6.06
CA VAL A 590 17.03 -7.90 -6.83
C VAL A 590 17.85 -7.00 -5.91
N LYS A 591 17.29 -6.55 -4.78
CA LYS A 591 18.01 -5.72 -3.81
C LYS A 591 19.08 -6.51 -3.05
N LEU A 592 18.82 -7.80 -2.78
CA LEU A 592 19.81 -8.72 -2.20
C LEU A 592 20.96 -9.01 -3.17
N ALA A 593 20.65 -9.25 -4.45
CA ALA A 593 21.64 -9.50 -5.48
C ALA A 593 22.47 -8.24 -5.79
N ASN A 594 21.83 -7.07 -5.78
CA ASN A 594 22.44 -5.77 -6.07
C ASN A 594 22.19 -4.78 -4.90
N PRO A 595 22.98 -4.84 -3.81
CA PRO A 595 22.79 -3.95 -2.66
C PRO A 595 22.89 -2.45 -2.98
N ASN A 596 23.60 -2.08 -4.06
CA ASN A 596 23.73 -0.70 -4.51
C ASN A 596 22.52 -0.19 -5.34
N GLN A 597 21.59 -1.08 -5.74
CA GLN A 597 20.38 -0.69 -6.47
C GLN A 597 19.59 0.36 -5.69
N ARG A 598 19.13 1.43 -6.37
CA ARG A 598 18.24 2.41 -5.75
C ARG A 598 16.98 1.70 -5.24
N TYR A 599 16.55 2.04 -4.03
CA TYR A 599 15.33 1.47 -3.46
C TYR A 599 14.12 1.97 -4.23
N CYS A 600 13.21 1.07 -4.60
CA CYS A 600 11.96 1.35 -5.32
C CYS A 600 10.75 0.77 -4.56
N PRO A 601 9.51 1.13 -4.93
CA PRO A 601 8.32 0.64 -4.24
C PRO A 601 8.19 -0.89 -4.24
N ALA A 602 8.76 -1.59 -5.24
CA ALA A 602 8.63 -3.06 -5.37
C ALA A 602 9.24 -3.78 -4.17
N PHE A 603 10.26 -3.17 -3.58
CA PHE A 603 10.95 -3.75 -2.44
C PHE A 603 10.11 -3.67 -1.16
N ASP A 604 9.37 -2.57 -0.96
CA ASP A 604 8.42 -2.45 0.16
C ASP A 604 7.25 -3.42 -0.03
N ILE A 605 6.73 -3.58 -1.26
CA ILE A 605 5.64 -4.51 -1.58
C ILE A 605 6.07 -5.95 -1.27
N TYR A 606 7.29 -6.33 -1.65
CA TYR A 606 7.82 -7.66 -1.34
C TYR A 606 7.92 -7.92 0.16
N SER A 607 8.50 -6.95 0.90
CA SER A 607 8.60 -7.03 2.36
C SER A 607 7.23 -7.07 3.04
N LEU A 608 6.24 -6.33 2.51
CA LEU A 608 4.84 -6.43 2.92
C LEU A 608 4.28 -7.84 2.68
N GLY A 609 4.59 -8.49 1.57
CA GLY A 609 4.16 -9.87 1.30
C GLY A 609 4.63 -10.87 2.37
N ILE A 610 5.88 -10.74 2.82
CA ILE A 610 6.42 -11.56 3.91
C ILE A 610 5.71 -11.23 5.23
N LEU A 611 5.53 -9.95 5.55
CA LEU A 611 4.82 -9.51 6.75
C LEU A 611 3.37 -10.00 6.77
N LEU A 612 2.66 -9.95 5.65
CA LEU A 612 1.29 -10.45 5.53
C LEU A 612 1.22 -11.96 5.76
N TYR A 613 2.19 -12.74 5.26
CA TYR A 613 2.28 -14.15 5.62
C TYR A 613 2.41 -14.36 7.14
N GLU A 614 3.30 -13.60 7.77
CA GLU A 614 3.59 -13.67 9.21
C GLU A 614 2.37 -13.28 10.04
N VAL A 615 1.60 -12.26 9.62
CA VAL A 615 0.31 -11.88 10.21
C VAL A 615 -0.73 -12.99 10.02
N GLY A 616 -0.88 -13.51 8.81
CA GLY A 616 -1.90 -14.51 8.47
C GLY A 616 -1.70 -15.82 9.22
N THR A 617 -0.46 -16.32 9.28
CA THR A 617 -0.14 -17.57 9.98
C THR A 617 0.15 -17.41 11.47
N TRP A 618 0.43 -16.17 11.91
CA TRP A 618 0.94 -15.85 13.24
C TRP A 618 2.23 -16.63 13.58
N ARG A 619 3.08 -16.85 12.57
CA ARG A 619 4.35 -17.58 12.68
C ARG A 619 5.44 -16.84 11.91
N SER A 620 6.62 -16.75 12.51
CA SER A 620 7.78 -16.14 11.87
C SER A 620 8.27 -17.00 10.71
N VAL A 621 8.57 -16.36 9.57
CA VAL A 621 9.21 -17.05 8.44
C VAL A 621 10.62 -17.52 8.81
N SER A 622 11.33 -16.77 9.66
CA SER A 622 12.66 -17.16 10.15
C SER A 622 12.63 -18.53 10.83
N ALA A 623 11.59 -18.82 11.63
CA ALA A 623 11.43 -20.09 12.32
C ALA A 623 11.13 -21.27 11.37
N ILE A 624 10.59 -21.00 10.19
CA ILE A 624 10.35 -22.02 9.15
C ILE A 624 11.65 -22.31 8.40
N MET A 625 12.46 -21.28 8.18
CA MET A 625 13.74 -21.39 7.49
C MET A 625 14.86 -21.95 8.38
N GLU A 626 14.65 -21.99 9.69
CA GLU A 626 15.59 -22.55 10.65
C GLU A 626 15.83 -24.04 10.37
N GLY A 627 17.10 -24.42 10.19
CA GLY A 627 17.50 -25.79 9.86
C GLY A 627 17.35 -26.18 8.39
N ILE A 628 16.90 -25.27 7.51
CA ILE A 628 16.88 -25.49 6.06
C ILE A 628 18.16 -24.91 5.45
N ASP A 629 18.78 -25.63 4.52
CA ASP A 629 19.91 -25.11 3.73
C ASP A 629 19.39 -24.07 2.72
N ILE A 630 19.57 -22.79 3.06
CA ILE A 630 19.08 -21.66 2.26
C ILE A 630 20.03 -21.43 1.07
N PRO A 631 19.54 -21.51 -0.18
CA PRO A 631 20.38 -21.23 -1.33
C PRO A 631 20.99 -19.82 -1.28
N LYS A 632 22.24 -19.69 -1.72
CA LYS A 632 22.89 -18.37 -1.85
C LYS A 632 22.20 -17.44 -2.85
N ASN A 633 21.46 -18.02 -3.81
CA ASN A 633 20.76 -17.25 -4.84
C ASN A 633 19.41 -16.72 -4.30
N PRO A 634 19.22 -15.40 -4.15
CA PRO A 634 17.99 -14.82 -3.59
C PRO A 634 16.72 -15.15 -4.39
N PHE A 635 16.83 -15.36 -5.71
CA PHE A 635 15.68 -15.71 -6.56
C PHE A 635 15.21 -17.14 -6.33
N GLN A 636 16.13 -18.06 -5.99
CA GLN A 636 15.77 -19.41 -5.58
C GLN A 636 15.05 -19.40 -4.24
N VAL A 637 15.51 -18.59 -3.29
CA VAL A 637 14.83 -18.39 -2.00
C VAL A 637 13.39 -17.89 -2.21
N ARG A 638 13.16 -16.89 -3.06
CA ARG A 638 11.80 -16.42 -3.42
C ARG A 638 10.91 -17.54 -3.97
N ARG A 639 11.45 -18.39 -4.85
CA ARG A 639 10.69 -19.54 -5.41
C ARG A 639 10.33 -20.57 -4.33
N MET A 640 11.25 -20.85 -3.42
CA MET A 640 11.01 -21.77 -2.30
C MET A 640 9.96 -21.20 -1.35
N LEU A 641 10.05 -19.91 -1.02
CA LEU A 641 9.03 -19.21 -0.22
C LEU A 641 7.66 -19.33 -0.88
N LEU A 642 7.51 -19.01 -2.17
CA LEU A 642 6.21 -19.16 -2.85
C LEU A 642 5.63 -20.58 -2.74
N GLY A 643 6.46 -21.63 -2.80
CA GLY A 643 6.01 -23.01 -2.61
C GLY A 643 5.64 -23.36 -1.16
N TRP A 644 6.42 -22.90 -0.18
CA TRP A 644 6.19 -23.21 1.24
C TRP A 644 5.02 -22.45 1.85
N LEU A 645 4.81 -21.21 1.42
CA LEU A 645 3.84 -20.30 2.03
C LEU A 645 2.40 -20.57 1.54
N GLU A 646 2.23 -21.23 0.39
CA GLU A 646 0.93 -21.50 -0.23
C GLU A 646 0.00 -22.36 0.65
N SER A 647 0.47 -23.55 1.07
CA SER A 647 -0.38 -24.51 1.78
C SER A 647 -0.87 -24.01 3.16
N PRO A 648 -0.02 -23.39 4.00
CA PRO A 648 -0.46 -22.84 5.28
C PRO A 648 -1.45 -21.68 5.13
N LEU A 649 -1.27 -20.79 4.16
CA LEU A 649 -2.17 -19.66 3.96
C LEU A 649 -3.50 -20.05 3.31
N THR A 650 -3.48 -20.91 2.30
CA THR A 650 -4.72 -21.35 1.64
C THR A 650 -5.63 -22.11 2.61
N SER A 651 -5.06 -22.98 3.44
CA SER A 651 -5.81 -23.73 4.46
C SER A 651 -6.24 -22.89 5.66
N GLY A 652 -5.42 -21.90 6.08
CA GLY A 652 -5.68 -21.11 7.28
C GLY A 652 -6.39 -19.76 7.06
N CYS A 653 -6.16 -19.12 5.92
CA CYS A 653 -6.62 -17.76 5.59
C CYS A 653 -7.47 -17.69 4.30
N GLY A 654 -7.52 -18.77 3.52
CA GLY A 654 -8.26 -18.83 2.27
C GLY A 654 -7.48 -18.35 1.04
N GLU A 655 -8.07 -18.61 -0.14
CA GLU A 655 -7.42 -18.37 -1.44
C GLU A 655 -7.22 -16.88 -1.74
N THR A 656 -8.14 -16.01 -1.31
CA THR A 656 -8.04 -14.56 -1.52
C THR A 656 -6.81 -13.98 -0.82
N TYR A 657 -6.58 -14.36 0.45
CA TYR A 657 -5.42 -13.90 1.21
C TYR A 657 -4.11 -14.42 0.60
N TRP A 658 -4.08 -15.68 0.17
CA TRP A 658 -2.94 -16.25 -0.53
C TRP A 658 -2.62 -15.50 -1.83
N ASN A 659 -3.62 -15.21 -2.66
CA ASN A 659 -3.42 -14.49 -3.92
C ASN A 659 -2.76 -13.13 -3.69
N VAL A 660 -3.18 -12.39 -2.65
CA VAL A 660 -2.54 -11.13 -2.26
C VAL A 660 -1.07 -11.32 -1.90
N VAL A 661 -0.76 -12.29 -1.02
CA VAL A 661 0.64 -12.56 -0.61
C VAL A 661 1.47 -12.98 -1.80
N ARG A 662 0.94 -13.85 -2.67
CA ARG A 662 1.61 -14.31 -3.88
C ARG A 662 1.91 -13.15 -4.83
N GLU A 663 0.97 -12.23 -5.05
CA GLU A 663 1.18 -11.03 -5.87
C GLU A 663 2.27 -10.14 -5.28
N CYS A 664 2.26 -9.90 -3.97
CA CYS A 664 3.30 -9.12 -3.30
C CYS A 664 4.69 -9.74 -3.47
N LEU A 665 4.79 -11.06 -3.31
CA LEU A 665 6.05 -11.80 -3.45
C LEU A 665 6.45 -12.03 -4.91
N SER A 666 5.58 -11.72 -5.87
CA SER A 666 5.84 -11.88 -7.31
C SER A 666 6.14 -10.56 -8.01
N VAL A 667 6.14 -9.45 -7.28
CA VAL A 667 6.49 -8.13 -7.83
C VAL A 667 7.96 -8.11 -8.25
N ASP A 668 8.26 -7.43 -9.33
CA ASP A 668 9.61 -7.10 -9.76
C ASP A 668 9.73 -5.57 -9.96
N PRO A 669 10.95 -5.00 -9.89
CA PRO A 669 11.14 -3.56 -10.07
C PRO A 669 10.73 -3.13 -11.47
N ALA A 670 9.95 -2.06 -11.56
CA ALA A 670 9.61 -1.44 -12.83
C ALA A 670 10.85 -0.94 -13.60
N GLU A 671 10.89 -1.25 -14.89
CA GLU A 671 11.88 -0.81 -15.87
C GLU A 671 11.38 0.38 -16.72
N SER A 672 10.06 0.60 -16.76
CA SER A 672 9.41 1.72 -17.45
C SER A 672 8.50 2.57 -16.55
N GLU A 673 8.11 3.76 -17.00
CA GLU A 673 7.13 4.59 -16.29
C GLU A 673 5.74 3.93 -16.22
N GLU A 674 5.35 3.22 -17.28
CA GLU A 674 4.10 2.46 -17.36
C GLU A 674 4.09 1.33 -16.32
N GLU A 675 5.17 0.54 -16.24
CA GLU A 675 5.30 -0.50 -15.21
C GLU A 675 5.32 0.10 -13.81
N LEU A 676 5.96 1.25 -13.61
CA LEU A 676 5.99 1.92 -12.31
C LEU A 676 4.59 2.37 -11.89
N GLU A 677 3.79 2.85 -12.85
CA GLU A 677 2.39 3.20 -12.63
C GLU A 677 1.53 1.97 -12.32
N GLU A 678 1.64 0.90 -13.11
CA GLU A 678 1.01 -0.40 -12.83
C GLU A 678 1.35 -0.92 -11.44
N GLN A 679 2.61 -0.79 -11.04
CA GLN A 679 3.09 -1.22 -9.73
C GLN A 679 2.51 -0.39 -8.58
N LYS A 680 2.22 0.89 -8.81
CA LYS A 680 1.49 1.72 -7.82
C LYS A 680 0.02 1.33 -7.74
N TYR A 681 -0.61 0.98 -8.87
CA TYR A 681 -1.97 0.42 -8.86
C TYR A 681 -2.03 -0.95 -8.17
N LEU A 682 -0.96 -1.76 -8.25
CA LEU A 682 -0.86 -3.03 -7.54
C LEU A 682 -1.03 -2.85 -6.02
N CYS A 683 -0.39 -1.84 -5.41
CA CYS A 683 -0.56 -1.54 -3.98
C CYS A 683 -2.01 -1.21 -3.62
N THR A 684 -2.68 -0.40 -4.45
CA THR A 684 -4.09 -0.05 -4.28
C THR A 684 -4.98 -1.28 -4.35
N ARG A 685 -4.74 -2.16 -5.34
CA ARG A 685 -5.47 -3.42 -5.50
C ARG A 685 -5.27 -4.35 -4.30
N ILE A 686 -4.03 -4.53 -3.83
CA ILE A 686 -3.70 -5.32 -2.64
C ILE A 686 -4.51 -4.85 -1.42
N ALA A 687 -4.55 -3.54 -1.16
CA ALA A 687 -5.32 -2.98 -0.04
C ALA A 687 -6.84 -3.24 -0.19
N GLY A 688 -7.35 -3.15 -1.43
CA GLY A 688 -8.75 -3.44 -1.75
C GLY A 688 -9.13 -4.92 -1.64
N ASP A 689 -8.23 -5.84 -2.01
CA ASP A 689 -8.46 -7.29 -1.95
C ASP A 689 -8.41 -7.82 -0.51
N LEU A 690 -7.52 -7.29 0.33
CA LEU A 690 -7.50 -7.61 1.76
C LEU A 690 -8.81 -7.19 2.46
N ALA A 691 -9.47 -6.13 2.00
CA ALA A 691 -10.78 -5.73 2.52
C ALA A 691 -11.91 -6.73 2.20
N GLN A 692 -11.69 -7.66 1.27
CA GLN A 692 -12.66 -8.71 0.92
C GLN A 692 -12.51 -9.97 1.79
N CYS A 693 -11.46 -10.07 2.60
CA CYS A 693 -11.23 -11.21 3.49
C CYS A 693 -12.19 -11.16 4.70
N LEU A 694 -13.02 -12.19 4.85
CA LEU A 694 -13.96 -12.34 5.96
C LEU A 694 -13.60 -13.58 6.79
N ALA A 695 -13.74 -13.47 8.11
CA ALA A 695 -13.32 -14.47 9.10
C ALA A 695 -14.24 -15.69 9.19
#